data_AF-A0A2T3KKX9-F1
#
_entry.id   AF-A0A2T3KKX9-F1
#
_cell.length_a   1.000
_cell.length_b   1.000
_cell.length_c   1.000
_cell.angle_alpha   90.00
_cell.angle_beta   90.00
_cell.angle_gamma   90.00
#
_symmetry.space_group_name_H-M   'P 1'
#
loop_
_entity.id
_entity.type
_entity.pdbx_description
1 polymer ?
#
loop_
_entity_poly.entity_id
_entity_poly.type
_entity_poly.pdbx_seq_one_letter_code
_entity_poly.pdbx_strand_id
1 'polypeptide(L)'
;MNIEQEIYNRHKTVIDQFELAVSEMITLLTADRKYVVHIPCSMGKDSNTVLTIALEAYNRCILAGLIESERPLIVSNVDPKAEAIPMLMYVHYCVPRLKAYAKKKNINLYFDIVSPAFQDEYANKYLTAQKLIPNASRNGDCSVILKITASEKYVKTILSRFKSSEKMSKYCNAQVISVTGSRIDEGSRRAGNMATQNIKDKSISDLHDELESVDTGSTTLYKFAPIRNWTTEQVFLANELAGEKPLTKNALGIHNAIPSFLSDFALLLAIYGNASSEACEISIGSKATSGCNGKARFGCVVCTMVGTIDKTQTSLAASPRWAALGQEEALRVRDLMFRLSTDMNARALHAKAYDPVGYNRIVLQPNILKPRHLEKLIRLFSQLSVLSQDRAAEFKVLVEQGREDEHAGIQDIKSDLTLTAKARRRFLEMYKEQAQRPLINLFSLKHALYLSYRWCLDGVATHPYRPLAIWNDIANQKGWIPFPLTNEEYQYKYGVKVGISEQDELPEAILMPVYNNEYEKPEVFLNSKFRNLGSLWERPISVIDVTSEDGFNNCSTTLTPENKIPVKGVYSVDLDVNTEKGTPIPITVDGVSELLFVNILAAKLLSASVNSKKCSIGLFSRLSKDEEKFNVVASKIKAMASNVAEQLKKASFSTMDEAEIAVKEIFKELIPSNNMSVTTHLPFLAKETLINAKRTKAKKAAPKINFTKRRYLKISGKIKKGTTRLSFYPLSTESRYTQANLQPIQILTTNPSAQYQSEMCLHEDDLNGSSDLIEKVNIKISDKAVAEWLSSNGLERAIEIHDKCVERTINNSRHNRMQKSTFSVTKSLRQLGDESVMTELMRHGVISVSNKYLPTLMQIKKRTEIFATMGSYDYQSMNYEDLLNLPWAITMKQHRKDKAQVLKVVRKMRNKCRSSTMKLGSVDNKKQAVSSFADEACKNINDYVMLSGSRLFKAAFNTREVSFAMRSNAALAWILNYEKELTDPLALEKLIFPIGTEKDKNPVRFISQVVEPSLLRVCEQGAAVCSHWQPMIDAILAIHTRHKGEYNSLDDENAADRTSLRDSILADYQDAVAEHHPKTDDVWLIHTDSWRPNLNTLMTSLGDMTTTMQGIIDEIAKFIESVKKGLTKGKKKSMQNANLLNQLTLIPQNEIKVIKQREDESQEVNGRWFDLDNEDDCGERIISVSENVVEIKKHQQKKVKKNTGSLLSYLAK
;
A
#
# COMPACT_ATOMS: atom_id res chain seq x y z
N MET A 1 -3.64 24.09 64.36
CA MET A 1 -2.59 23.55 63.48
C MET A 1 -1.82 24.72 62.88
N ASN A 2 -0.49 24.71 62.95
CA ASN A 2 0.35 25.81 62.49
C ASN A 2 0.47 25.78 60.96
N ILE A 3 -0.15 26.75 60.28
CA ILE A 3 -0.25 26.83 58.80
C ILE A 3 1.13 26.86 58.14
N GLU A 4 2.11 27.51 58.78
CA GLU A 4 3.48 27.60 58.28
C GLU A 4 4.15 26.22 58.22
N GLN A 5 3.88 25.37 59.22
CA GLN A 5 4.41 24.00 59.25
C GLN A 5 3.81 23.13 58.14
N GLU A 6 2.54 23.34 57.80
CA GLU A 6 1.87 22.62 56.71
C GLU A 6 2.45 23.01 55.34
N ILE A 7 2.65 24.30 55.10
CA ILE A 7 3.29 24.81 53.87
C ILE A 7 4.74 24.31 53.77
N TYR A 8 5.50 24.36 54.88
CA TYR A 8 6.86 23.83 54.93
C TYR A 8 6.91 22.35 54.55
N ASN A 9 6.04 21.53 55.15
CA ASN A 9 5.98 20.10 54.86
C ASN A 9 5.58 19.81 53.41
N ARG A 10 4.64 20.57 52.84
CA ARG A 10 4.23 20.44 51.43
C ARG A 10 5.37 20.79 50.47
N HIS A 11 6.05 21.91 50.69
CA HIS A 11 7.20 22.32 49.89
C HIS A 11 8.33 21.29 49.96
N LYS A 12 8.67 20.82 51.18
CA LYS A 12 9.69 19.79 51.37
C LYS A 12 9.34 18.51 50.61
N THR A 13 8.10 18.03 50.74
CA THR A 13 7.64 16.81 50.08
C THR A 13 7.80 16.87 48.56
N VAL A 14 7.41 18.00 47.93
CA VAL A 14 7.50 18.14 46.47
C VAL A 14 8.96 18.24 46.00
N ILE A 15 9.82 18.94 46.76
CA ILE A 15 11.26 19.02 46.45
C ILE A 15 11.91 17.64 46.59
N ASP A 16 11.63 16.90 47.67
CA ASP A 16 12.16 15.55 47.90
C ASP A 16 11.69 14.58 46.79
N GLN A 17 10.43 14.69 46.35
CA GLN A 17 9.90 13.90 45.23
C GLN A 17 10.56 14.25 43.90
N PHE A 18 10.84 15.54 43.65
CA PHE A 18 11.57 15.97 42.46
C PHE A 18 12.99 15.39 42.45
N GLU A 19 13.70 15.48 43.58
CA GLU A 19 15.04 14.92 43.74
C GLU A 19 15.08 13.40 43.58
N LEU A 20 14.07 12.69 44.10
CA LEU A 20 13.92 11.24 43.88
C LEU A 20 13.76 10.92 42.39
N ALA A 21 12.91 11.65 41.67
CA ALA A 21 12.70 11.42 40.24
C ALA A 21 13.95 11.78 39.40
N VAL A 22 14.71 12.81 39.79
CA VAL A 22 16.02 13.12 39.17
C VAL A 22 16.99 11.97 39.43
N SER A 23 17.02 11.43 40.64
CA SER A 23 17.90 10.31 41.01
C SER A 23 17.57 9.04 40.21
N GLU A 24 16.28 8.69 40.06
CA GLU A 24 15.85 7.57 39.19
C GLU A 24 16.33 7.76 37.74
N MET A 25 16.25 8.99 37.22
CA MET A 25 16.73 9.30 35.87
C MET A 25 18.25 9.28 35.75
N ILE A 26 18.99 9.68 36.79
CA ILE A 26 20.45 9.56 36.83
C ILE A 26 20.85 8.07 36.79
N THR A 27 20.25 7.22 37.63
CA THR A 27 20.49 5.76 37.62
C THR A 27 20.31 5.18 36.23
N LEU A 28 19.27 5.62 35.52
CA LEU A 28 19.04 5.21 34.13
C LEU A 28 20.14 5.68 33.17
N LEU A 29 20.58 6.93 33.30
CA LEU A 29 21.61 7.50 32.43
C LEU A 29 23.00 6.93 32.67
N THR A 30 23.30 6.48 33.90
CA THR A 30 24.62 5.98 34.29
C THR A 30 24.76 4.46 34.21
N ALA A 31 23.74 3.75 33.75
CA ALA A 31 23.82 2.32 33.50
C ALA A 31 24.88 1.98 32.43
N ASP A 32 25.42 0.76 32.47
CA ASP A 32 26.54 0.31 31.60
C ASP A 32 26.21 0.43 30.10
N ARG A 33 24.93 0.32 29.73
CA ARG A 33 24.45 0.51 28.35
C ARG A 33 24.12 1.98 28.08
N LYS A 34 24.49 2.46 26.89
CA LYS A 34 24.24 3.84 26.43
C LYS A 34 22.79 4.02 25.98
N TYR A 35 21.87 4.13 26.93
CA TYR A 35 20.46 4.39 26.67
C TYR A 35 20.21 5.80 26.14
N VAL A 36 19.19 5.94 25.29
CA VAL A 36 18.72 7.23 24.79
C VAL A 36 17.37 7.57 25.38
N VAL A 37 17.26 8.74 25.99
CA VAL A 37 16.01 9.22 26.61
C VAL A 37 15.18 9.95 25.56
N HIS A 38 13.92 9.54 25.43
CA HIS A 38 12.91 10.20 24.62
C HIS A 38 11.81 10.78 25.52
N ILE A 39 11.48 12.07 25.37
CA ILE A 39 10.39 12.72 26.12
C ILE A 39 9.34 13.23 25.13
N PRO A 40 8.18 12.56 25.01
CA PRO A 40 7.02 13.15 24.35
C PRO A 40 6.50 14.31 25.21
N CYS A 41 6.78 15.55 24.80
CA CYS A 41 6.52 16.75 25.57
C CYS A 41 5.44 17.62 24.93
N SER A 42 4.26 17.70 25.55
CA SER A 42 3.20 18.62 25.10
C SER A 42 3.37 20.05 25.63
N MET A 43 4.43 20.32 26.39
CA MET A 43 4.62 21.53 27.22
C MET A 43 3.46 21.82 28.19
N GLY A 44 2.61 20.82 28.47
CA GLY A 44 1.61 20.90 29.53
C GLY A 44 2.23 20.65 30.89
N LYS A 45 1.47 20.90 31.97
CA LYS A 45 1.96 20.83 33.36
C LYS A 45 2.77 19.56 33.68
N ASP A 46 2.24 18.39 33.33
CA ASP A 46 2.84 17.09 33.69
C ASP A 46 4.10 16.83 32.84
N SER A 47 4.03 17.04 31.52
CA SER A 47 5.17 16.86 30.62
C SER A 47 6.30 17.86 30.82
N ASN A 48 5.97 19.06 31.31
CA ASN A 48 6.95 20.10 31.62
C ASN A 48 7.74 19.75 32.88
N THR A 49 7.09 19.19 33.90
CA THR A 49 7.76 18.65 35.09
C THR A 49 8.71 17.51 34.72
N VAL A 50 8.28 16.56 33.88
CA VAL A 50 9.15 15.46 33.40
C VAL A 50 10.35 15.97 32.60
N LEU A 51 10.14 16.95 31.70
CA LEU A 51 11.23 17.56 30.96
C LEU A 51 12.24 18.24 31.90
N THR A 52 11.76 18.93 32.93
CA THR A 52 12.60 19.60 33.93
C THR A 52 13.45 18.60 34.72
N ILE A 53 12.84 17.48 35.15
CA ILE A 53 13.56 16.36 35.80
C ILE A 53 14.68 15.84 34.91
N ALA A 54 14.38 15.57 33.63
CA ALA A 54 15.37 15.03 32.71
C ALA A 54 16.51 16.01 32.38
N LEU A 55 16.19 17.29 32.18
CA LEU A 55 17.21 18.33 31.95
C LEU A 55 18.18 18.43 33.13
N GLU A 56 17.65 18.36 34.35
CA GLU A 56 18.48 18.42 35.55
C GLU A 56 19.33 17.16 35.74
N ALA A 57 18.77 15.97 35.46
CA ALA A 57 19.55 14.73 35.46
C ALA A 57 20.71 14.77 34.45
N TYR A 58 20.46 15.20 33.21
CA TYR A 58 21.51 15.38 32.20
C TYR A 58 22.56 16.40 32.64
N ASN A 59 22.12 17.56 33.14
CA ASN A 59 23.02 18.62 33.62
C ASN A 59 23.94 18.09 34.73
N ARG A 60 23.41 17.38 35.74
CA ARG A 60 24.20 16.80 36.84
C ARG A 60 25.17 15.73 36.34
N CYS A 61 24.72 14.81 35.49
CA CYS A 61 25.58 13.76 34.94
C CYS A 61 26.72 14.31 34.08
N ILE A 62 26.47 15.33 33.25
CA ILE A 62 27.49 15.95 32.41
C ILE A 62 28.50 16.72 33.26
N LEU A 63 28.04 17.50 34.25
CA LEU A 63 28.93 18.24 35.16
C LEU A 63 29.79 17.31 36.02
N ALA A 64 29.24 16.16 36.44
CA ALA A 64 29.97 15.14 37.18
C ALA A 64 30.85 14.23 36.31
N GLY A 65 30.82 14.38 34.97
CA GLY A 65 31.56 13.53 34.04
C GLY A 65 31.05 12.08 33.96
N LEU A 66 29.82 11.80 34.42
CA LEU A 66 29.21 10.47 34.44
C LEU A 66 28.67 10.05 33.06
N ILE A 67 28.33 11.02 32.21
CA ILE A 67 27.94 10.78 30.81
C ILE A 67 28.66 11.77 29.89
N GLU A 68 28.87 11.35 28.64
CA GLU A 68 29.40 12.20 27.59
C GLU A 68 28.39 13.29 27.17
N SER A 69 28.89 14.50 26.88
CA SER A 69 28.03 15.64 26.49
C SER A 69 27.30 15.43 25.16
N GLU A 70 27.81 14.54 24.30
CA GLU A 70 27.20 14.15 23.03
C GLU A 70 26.00 13.22 23.20
N ARG A 71 25.71 12.71 24.41
CA ARG A 71 24.59 11.78 24.64
C ARG A 71 23.27 12.47 24.29
N PRO A 72 22.48 11.92 23.35
CA PRO A 72 21.30 12.62 22.84
C PRO A 72 20.14 12.57 23.84
N LEU A 73 19.57 13.74 24.13
CA LEU A 73 18.24 13.87 24.72
C LEU A 73 17.23 14.17 23.61
N ILE A 74 16.34 13.23 23.31
CA ILE A 74 15.32 13.40 22.28
C ILE A 74 14.04 13.92 22.94
N VAL A 75 13.53 15.06 22.48
CA VAL A 75 12.25 15.61 22.91
C VAL A 75 11.38 15.82 21.68
N SER A 76 10.17 15.28 21.70
CA SER A 76 9.23 15.47 20.60
C SER A 76 7.93 16.10 21.11
N ASN A 77 7.53 17.21 20.51
CA ASN A 77 6.16 17.70 20.63
C ASN A 77 5.37 17.21 19.43
N VAL A 78 4.18 16.64 19.64
CA VAL A 78 3.35 16.22 18.50
C VAL A 78 2.20 17.19 18.33
N ASP A 79 2.29 17.99 17.27
CA ASP A 79 1.26 18.95 16.84
C ASP A 79 0.32 18.26 15.83
N PRO A 80 -0.94 17.98 16.22
CA PRO A 80 -1.94 17.38 15.34
C PRO A 80 -2.49 18.35 14.28
N LYS A 81 -1.92 19.56 14.14
CA LYS A 81 -2.41 20.69 13.32
C LYS A 81 -3.76 21.23 13.74
N ALA A 82 -4.14 20.93 14.97
CA ALA A 82 -5.42 21.33 15.55
C ALA A 82 -5.31 21.57 17.05
N GLU A 83 -4.12 21.80 17.60
CA GLU A 83 -3.91 21.99 19.05
C GLU A 83 -4.61 23.26 19.57
N ALA A 84 -4.94 23.31 20.86
CA ALA A 84 -5.52 24.52 21.48
C ALA A 84 -4.60 25.74 21.27
N ILE A 85 -5.19 26.88 20.91
CA ILE A 85 -4.47 28.13 20.61
C ILE A 85 -3.45 28.49 21.71
N PRO A 86 -3.80 28.49 23.02
CA PRO A 86 -2.85 28.85 24.07
C PRO A 86 -1.64 27.91 24.12
N MET A 87 -1.86 26.60 23.94
CA MET A 87 -0.79 25.61 23.99
C MET A 87 0.09 25.65 22.75
N LEU A 88 -0.48 25.91 21.58
CA LEU A 88 0.29 26.13 20.36
C LEU A 88 1.25 27.31 20.54
N MET A 89 0.75 28.45 21.01
CA MET A 89 1.57 29.62 21.29
C MET A 89 2.64 29.32 22.36
N TYR A 90 2.25 28.68 23.46
CA TYR A 90 3.16 28.38 24.57
C TYR A 90 4.29 27.42 24.18
N VAL A 91 4.01 26.37 23.40
CA VAL A 91 5.03 25.45 22.90
C VAL A 91 6.07 26.22 22.08
N HIS A 92 5.62 26.97 21.07
CA HIS A 92 6.53 27.71 20.20
C HIS A 92 7.29 28.83 20.92
N TYR A 93 6.72 29.40 21.98
CA TYR A 93 7.39 30.34 22.86
C TYR A 93 8.49 29.67 23.72
N CYS A 94 8.23 28.47 24.21
CA CYS A 94 9.16 27.72 25.06
C CYS A 94 10.35 27.11 24.29
N VAL A 95 10.14 26.64 23.06
CA VAL A 95 11.16 25.89 22.30
C VAL A 95 12.49 26.65 22.11
N PRO A 96 12.50 27.92 21.65
CA PRO A 96 13.76 28.68 21.51
C PRO A 96 14.49 28.83 22.85
N ARG A 97 13.75 29.05 23.94
CA ARG A 97 14.28 29.23 25.29
C ARG A 97 14.86 27.92 25.85
N LEU A 98 14.19 26.80 25.59
CA LEU A 98 14.69 25.46 25.90
C LEU A 98 15.99 25.13 25.14
N LYS A 99 16.03 25.42 23.83
CA LYS A 99 17.24 25.20 23.01
C LYS A 99 18.41 26.04 23.52
N ALA A 100 18.16 27.30 23.90
CA ALA A 100 19.18 28.17 24.50
C ALA A 100 19.67 27.62 25.86
N TYR A 101 18.77 27.13 26.71
CA TYR A 101 19.12 26.51 27.98
C TYR A 101 19.98 25.25 27.79
N ALA A 102 19.58 24.34 26.90
CA ALA A 102 20.33 23.13 26.61
C ALA A 102 21.74 23.44 26.10
N LYS A 103 21.88 24.44 25.21
CA LYS A 103 23.18 24.92 24.73
C LYS A 103 24.04 25.47 25.88
N LYS A 104 23.47 26.28 26.79
CA LYS A 104 24.18 26.81 27.97
C LYS A 104 24.66 25.71 28.91
N LYS A 105 23.93 24.60 29.00
CA LYS A 105 24.24 23.45 29.86
C LYS A 105 25.00 22.32 29.15
N ASN A 106 25.40 22.52 27.91
CA ASN A 106 26.07 21.52 27.07
C ASN A 106 25.29 20.20 26.93
N ILE A 107 23.95 20.27 26.90
CA ILE A 107 23.06 19.13 26.68
C ILE A 107 22.79 18.98 25.19
N ASN A 108 23.09 17.81 24.61
CA ASN A 108 22.79 17.49 23.21
C ASN A 108 21.28 17.23 22.97
N LEU A 109 20.51 18.30 22.89
CA LEU A 109 19.05 18.27 22.75
C LEU A 109 18.59 18.19 21.29
N TYR A 110 17.83 17.14 20.96
CA TYR A 110 17.05 17.03 19.73
C TYR A 110 15.59 17.37 20.01
N PHE A 111 15.19 18.62 19.75
CA PHE A 111 13.80 19.05 19.88
C PHE A 111 13.19 19.40 18.53
N ASP A 112 12.15 18.64 18.15
CA ASP A 112 11.33 18.89 16.98
C ASP A 112 9.82 18.88 17.30
N ILE A 113 9.09 19.74 16.60
CA ILE A 113 7.62 19.73 16.56
C ILE A 113 7.22 18.82 15.40
N VAL A 114 6.73 17.64 15.74
CA VAL A 114 6.35 16.57 14.82
C VAL A 114 4.87 16.73 14.48
N SER A 115 4.52 16.56 13.21
CA SER A 115 3.13 16.52 12.76
C SER A 115 2.81 15.16 12.14
N PRO A 116 1.53 14.74 12.12
CA PRO A 116 1.12 13.57 11.36
C PRO A 116 1.47 13.76 9.88
N ALA A 117 1.70 12.65 9.18
CA ALA A 117 1.86 12.68 7.73
C ALA A 117 0.60 13.26 7.08
N PHE A 118 0.74 13.92 5.93
CA PHE A 118 -0.33 14.70 5.32
C PHE A 118 -1.66 13.92 5.16
N GLN A 119 -1.62 12.68 4.66
CA GLN A 119 -2.79 11.81 4.52
C GLN A 119 -3.46 11.41 5.85
N ASP A 120 -2.76 11.56 6.97
CA ASP A 120 -3.20 11.24 8.32
C ASP A 120 -3.69 12.47 9.08
N GLU A 121 -3.49 13.69 8.56
CA GLU A 121 -4.03 14.94 9.12
C GLU A 121 -5.55 14.89 9.29
N TYR A 122 -6.07 15.67 10.24
CA TYR A 122 -7.46 15.55 10.70
C TYR A 122 -8.47 15.67 9.55
N ALA A 123 -8.35 16.71 8.72
CA ALA A 123 -9.26 16.93 7.60
C ALA A 123 -9.23 15.75 6.60
N ASN A 124 -8.03 15.27 6.26
CA ASN A 124 -7.81 14.18 5.31
C ASN A 124 -8.33 12.82 5.81
N LYS A 125 -8.46 12.64 7.13
CA LYS A 125 -9.00 11.42 7.73
C LYS A 125 -10.50 11.47 8.02
N TYR A 126 -11.00 12.58 8.53
CA TYR A 126 -12.36 12.67 9.09
C TYR A 126 -13.35 13.42 8.20
N LEU A 127 -12.87 14.18 7.21
CA LEU A 127 -13.72 14.81 6.17
C LEU A 127 -13.73 13.97 4.89
N THR A 128 -13.73 12.64 5.03
CA THR A 128 -13.77 11.66 3.93
C THR A 128 -14.72 10.52 4.25
N ALA A 129 -14.86 9.59 3.30
CA ALA A 129 -15.53 8.31 3.53
C ALA A 129 -14.65 7.25 4.24
N GLN A 130 -13.51 7.65 4.85
CA GLN A 130 -12.62 6.71 5.56
C GLN A 130 -13.01 6.48 7.01
N LYS A 131 -13.26 7.55 7.78
CA LYS A 131 -13.58 7.50 9.21
C LYS A 131 -14.65 8.52 9.59
N LEU A 132 -15.48 8.15 10.56
CA LEU A 132 -16.38 9.09 11.24
C LEU A 132 -15.65 9.94 12.26
N ILE A 133 -16.20 11.11 12.54
CA ILE A 133 -15.80 11.99 13.63
C ILE A 133 -15.79 11.18 14.95
N PRO A 134 -14.68 11.20 15.71
CA PRO A 134 -14.57 10.47 16.97
C PRO A 134 -15.44 11.16 18.04
N ASN A 135 -15.83 10.45 19.10
CA ASN A 135 -16.49 11.03 20.27
C ASN A 135 -16.32 10.12 21.48
N ALA A 136 -16.77 10.56 22.65
CA ALA A 136 -16.56 9.84 23.91
C ALA A 136 -17.14 8.41 23.95
N SER A 137 -18.12 8.06 23.10
CA SER A 137 -18.66 6.69 23.01
C SER A 137 -17.90 5.78 22.05
N ARG A 138 -16.90 6.30 21.33
CA ARG A 138 -16.08 5.56 20.36
C ARG A 138 -14.63 5.47 20.81
N ASN A 139 -13.87 4.56 20.20
CA ASN A 139 -12.43 4.47 20.43
C ASN A 139 -11.74 5.76 19.99
N GLY A 140 -10.77 6.23 20.80
CA GLY A 140 -9.95 7.41 20.52
C GLY A 140 -8.89 7.19 19.44
N ASP A 141 -9.29 6.70 18.27
CA ASP A 141 -8.41 6.41 17.13
C ASP A 141 -7.58 7.65 16.71
N CYS A 142 -8.11 8.86 16.91
CA CYS A 142 -7.44 10.11 16.60
C CYS A 142 -6.12 10.27 17.37
N SER A 143 -6.07 9.86 18.65
CA SER A 143 -4.83 9.97 19.45
C SER A 143 -3.74 9.03 18.93
N VAL A 144 -4.11 7.85 18.44
CA VAL A 144 -3.16 6.88 17.88
C VAL A 144 -2.61 7.37 16.54
N ILE A 145 -3.49 7.83 15.65
CA ILE A 145 -3.13 8.26 14.30
C ILE A 145 -2.36 9.58 14.33
N LEU A 146 -2.90 10.59 15.03
CA LEU A 146 -2.39 11.95 14.99
C LEU A 146 -1.21 12.19 15.92
N LYS A 147 -1.09 11.42 17.03
CA LYS A 147 -0.06 11.67 18.07
C LYS A 147 0.96 10.52 18.21
N ILE A 148 0.50 9.31 18.51
CA ILE A 148 1.40 8.19 18.85
C ILE A 148 2.23 7.75 17.64
N THR A 149 1.58 7.44 16.51
CA THR A 149 2.25 6.94 15.30
C THR A 149 3.27 7.94 14.77
N ALA A 150 2.95 9.25 14.83
CA ALA A 150 3.85 10.31 14.41
C ALA A 150 5.12 10.39 15.27
N SER A 151 4.98 10.31 16.61
CA SER A 151 6.12 10.30 17.53
C SER A 151 7.03 9.07 17.34
N GLU A 152 6.44 7.87 17.23
CA GLU A 152 7.21 6.63 17.02
C GLU A 152 7.99 6.65 15.70
N LYS A 153 7.39 7.19 14.63
CA LYS A 153 8.08 7.40 13.34
C LYS A 153 9.26 8.35 13.49
N TYR A 154 9.04 9.49 14.14
CA TYR A 154 10.09 10.50 14.34
C TYR A 154 11.32 9.93 15.06
N VAL A 155 11.13 9.16 16.14
CA VAL A 155 12.24 8.53 16.86
C VAL A 155 13.06 7.62 15.94
N LYS A 156 12.40 6.78 15.13
CA LYS A 156 13.08 5.89 14.18
C LYS A 156 13.87 6.67 13.13
N THR A 157 13.34 7.80 12.66
CA THR A 157 14.03 8.70 11.72
C THR A 157 15.28 9.30 12.36
N ILE A 158 15.20 9.78 13.60
CA ILE A 158 16.34 10.35 14.33
C ILE A 158 17.45 9.32 14.53
N LEU A 159 17.13 8.13 15.04
CA LEU A 159 18.12 7.06 15.23
C LEU A 159 18.79 6.65 13.92
N SER A 160 18.04 6.69 12.83
CA SER A 160 18.61 6.37 11.52
C SER A 160 19.51 7.47 10.98
N ARG A 161 19.19 8.76 11.23
CA ARG A 161 20.10 9.89 10.93
C ARG A 161 21.42 9.77 11.68
N PHE A 162 21.41 9.18 12.88
CA PHE A 162 22.64 8.95 13.63
C PHE A 162 23.61 7.98 12.93
N LYS A 163 23.13 7.09 12.04
CA LYS A 163 24.01 6.18 11.27
C LYS A 163 24.98 6.93 10.36
N SER A 164 24.51 8.02 9.74
CA SER A 164 25.29 8.81 8.78
C SER A 164 26.22 9.83 9.45
N SER A 165 26.13 10.00 10.77
CA SER A 165 26.93 10.95 11.53
C SER A 165 28.03 10.22 12.29
N GLU A 166 29.30 10.53 11.99
CA GLU A 166 30.46 9.92 12.62
C GLU A 166 30.39 9.96 14.16
N LYS A 167 30.04 11.13 14.73
CA LYS A 167 29.93 11.36 16.18
C LYS A 167 28.74 10.64 16.84
N MET A 168 27.65 10.42 16.10
CA MET A 168 26.39 9.88 16.64
C MET A 168 26.17 8.40 16.32
N SER A 169 26.99 7.82 15.44
CA SER A 169 26.92 6.42 15.00
C SER A 169 26.79 5.41 16.17
N LYS A 170 27.48 5.68 17.29
CA LYS A 170 27.40 4.91 18.54
C LYS A 170 26.01 4.80 19.18
N TYR A 171 25.07 5.69 18.84
CA TYR A 171 23.68 5.67 19.35
C TYR A 171 22.66 5.17 18.33
N CYS A 172 23.06 4.82 17.11
CA CYS A 172 22.09 4.43 16.07
C CYS A 172 21.29 3.16 16.40
N ASN A 173 21.85 2.30 17.24
CA ASN A 173 21.24 1.06 17.73
C ASN A 173 20.93 1.11 19.23
N ALA A 174 20.98 2.29 19.86
CA ALA A 174 20.68 2.42 21.28
C ALA A 174 19.22 2.10 21.58
N GLN A 175 18.96 1.44 22.71
CA GLN A 175 17.61 1.27 23.24
C GLN A 175 17.06 2.64 23.65
N VAL A 176 15.82 2.94 23.22
CA VAL A 176 15.16 4.22 23.51
C VAL A 176 14.12 4.05 24.59
N ILE A 177 14.21 4.90 25.62
CA ILE A 177 13.30 4.91 26.76
C ILE A 177 12.43 6.15 26.66
N SER A 178 11.14 5.92 26.40
CA SER A 178 10.13 6.97 26.30
C SER A 178 9.55 7.30 27.68
N VAL A 179 9.94 8.45 28.22
CA VAL A 179 9.56 8.92 29.56
C VAL A 179 8.34 9.82 29.47
N THR A 180 7.21 9.41 30.06
CA THR A 180 5.92 10.08 29.93
C THR A 180 5.44 10.70 31.25
N GLY A 181 4.67 11.79 31.17
CA GLY A 181 4.02 12.41 32.33
C GLY A 181 2.67 11.79 32.71
N SER A 182 2.47 10.49 32.48
CA SER A 182 1.20 9.81 32.81
C SER A 182 1.09 9.54 34.31
N ARG A 183 -0.07 9.80 34.93
CA ARG A 183 -0.28 9.61 36.39
C ARG A 183 -1.54 8.81 36.71
N ILE A 184 -1.52 8.08 37.81
CA ILE A 184 -2.66 7.27 38.27
C ILE A 184 -3.85 8.19 38.65
N ASP A 185 -3.55 9.32 39.27
CA ASP A 185 -4.51 10.33 39.76
C ASP A 185 -5.25 11.12 38.65
N GLU A 186 -4.91 10.93 37.37
CA GLU A 186 -5.61 11.63 36.26
C GLU A 186 -7.01 11.08 35.95
N GLY A 187 -7.30 9.84 36.36
CA GLY A 187 -8.61 9.22 36.26
C GLY A 187 -8.59 7.76 35.79
N SER A 188 -9.72 7.07 35.99
CA SER A 188 -9.88 5.63 35.76
C SER A 188 -9.43 5.15 34.37
N ARG A 189 -9.73 5.91 33.31
CA ARG A 189 -9.31 5.58 31.94
C ARG A 189 -7.78 5.66 31.76
N ARG A 190 -7.10 6.64 32.38
CA ARG A 190 -5.64 6.78 32.32
C ARG A 190 -4.96 5.66 33.09
N ALA A 191 -5.43 5.34 34.30
CA ALA A 191 -4.93 4.22 35.09
C ALA A 191 -5.08 2.86 34.35
N GLY A 192 -6.22 2.62 33.69
CA GLY A 192 -6.42 1.41 32.88
C GLY A 192 -5.49 1.32 31.66
N ASN A 193 -5.23 2.45 30.99
CA ASN A 193 -4.26 2.52 29.90
C ASN A 193 -2.82 2.27 30.39
N MET A 194 -2.45 2.81 31.55
CA MET A 194 -1.13 2.59 32.16
C MET A 194 -0.92 1.12 32.54
N ALA A 195 -1.95 0.44 33.05
CA ALA A 195 -1.91 -0.99 33.32
C ALA A 195 -1.71 -1.81 32.03
N THR A 196 -2.43 -1.46 30.95
CA THR A 196 -2.29 -2.12 29.64
C THR A 196 -0.89 -1.91 29.04
N GLN A 197 -0.24 -0.79 29.35
CA GLN A 197 1.11 -0.44 28.88
C GLN A 197 2.21 -0.95 29.83
N ASN A 198 1.85 -1.65 30.90
CA ASN A 198 2.78 -2.12 31.94
C ASN A 198 3.66 -1.01 32.54
N ILE A 199 3.07 0.18 32.78
CA ILE A 199 3.79 1.33 33.40
C ILE A 199 3.15 1.81 34.71
N LYS A 200 2.01 1.22 35.10
CA LYS A 200 1.26 1.66 36.28
C LYS A 200 2.08 1.48 37.56
N ASP A 201 2.61 0.29 37.75
CA ASP A 201 3.31 -0.12 38.97
C ASP A 201 4.82 -0.32 38.72
N LYS A 202 5.32 0.07 37.54
CA LYS A 202 6.71 -0.12 37.10
C LYS A 202 7.67 0.78 37.89
N SER A 203 8.61 0.17 38.61
CA SER A 203 9.74 0.83 39.27
C SER A 203 10.93 0.98 38.32
N ILE A 204 11.98 1.69 38.77
CA ILE A 204 13.22 1.82 37.99
C ILE A 204 13.97 0.49 37.87
N SER A 205 13.91 -0.38 38.90
CA SER A 205 14.51 -1.72 38.86
C SER A 205 13.80 -2.62 37.86
N ASP A 206 12.46 -2.62 37.85
CA ASP A 206 11.69 -3.41 36.87
C ASP A 206 12.00 -3.01 35.42
N LEU A 207 12.26 -1.71 35.18
CA LEU A 207 12.68 -1.21 33.88
C LEU A 207 14.09 -1.68 33.53
N HIS A 208 15.01 -1.71 34.51
CA HIS A 208 16.37 -2.19 34.31
C HIS A 208 16.38 -3.67 33.89
N ASP A 209 15.61 -4.52 34.59
CA ASP A 209 15.48 -5.95 34.27
C ASP A 209 14.90 -6.19 32.85
N GLU A 210 13.95 -5.36 32.43
CA GLU A 210 13.38 -5.40 31.08
C GLU A 210 14.40 -5.00 29.99
N LEU A 211 15.35 -4.11 30.31
CA LEU A 211 16.38 -3.66 29.39
C LEU A 211 17.50 -4.70 29.20
N GLU A 212 17.78 -5.52 30.23
CA GLU A 212 18.80 -6.57 30.20
C GLU A 212 18.37 -7.81 29.39
N SER A 213 17.09 -8.16 29.40
CA SER A 213 16.52 -9.40 28.83
C SER A 213 16.36 -9.45 27.29
N VAL A 214 16.89 -8.49 26.53
CA VAL A 214 16.60 -8.35 25.09
C VAL A 214 17.85 -8.43 24.20
N ASP A 215 17.78 -9.31 23.20
CA ASP A 215 18.77 -9.47 22.13
C ASP A 215 18.85 -8.25 21.20
N THR A 216 20.07 -7.93 20.77
CA THR A 216 20.39 -6.78 19.92
C THR A 216 19.85 -6.99 18.50
N GLY A 217 18.88 -6.17 18.07
CA GLY A 217 18.39 -6.21 16.69
C GLY A 217 17.04 -5.54 16.41
N SER A 218 16.23 -5.25 17.44
CA SER A 218 14.96 -4.52 17.28
C SER A 218 14.92 -3.22 18.08
N THR A 219 14.55 -2.12 17.43
CA THR A 219 14.38 -0.80 18.09
C THR A 219 13.05 -0.78 18.86
N THR A 220 13.04 -1.42 20.03
CA THR A 220 11.88 -1.40 20.94
C THR A 220 11.88 -0.10 21.73
N LEU A 221 10.73 0.58 21.77
CA LEU A 221 10.49 1.79 22.57
C LEU A 221 9.96 1.39 23.95
N TYR A 222 10.81 1.45 24.97
CA TYR A 222 10.43 1.19 26.35
C TYR A 222 9.69 2.38 26.93
N LYS A 223 8.82 2.18 27.92
CA LYS A 223 8.02 3.25 28.53
C LYS A 223 8.24 3.34 30.03
N PHE A 224 8.38 4.57 30.50
CA PHE A 224 8.55 4.88 31.93
C PHE A 224 7.75 6.13 32.33
N ALA A 225 7.31 6.21 33.59
CA ALA A 225 6.53 7.32 34.12
C ALA A 225 7.06 7.74 35.52
N PRO A 226 7.99 8.71 35.59
CA PRO A 226 8.69 9.07 36.83
C PRO A 226 7.75 9.76 37.84
N ILE A 227 6.71 10.44 37.36
CA ILE A 227 5.73 11.14 38.21
C ILE A 227 4.43 10.36 38.39
N ARG A 228 4.43 9.02 38.16
CA ARG A 228 3.21 8.17 38.14
C ARG A 228 2.33 8.30 39.40
N ASN A 229 2.97 8.50 40.55
CA ASN A 229 2.35 8.60 41.88
C ASN A 229 2.10 10.05 42.34
N TRP A 230 2.42 11.05 41.52
CA TRP A 230 2.22 12.45 41.88
C TRP A 230 0.75 12.83 41.76
N THR A 231 0.26 13.65 42.70
CA THR A 231 -1.06 14.26 42.63
C THR A 231 -1.04 15.49 41.73
N THR A 232 -2.23 15.96 41.33
CA THR A 232 -2.32 17.17 40.50
C THR A 232 -1.78 18.42 41.22
N GLU A 233 -2.03 18.53 42.53
CA GLU A 233 -1.50 19.62 43.36
C GLU A 233 0.03 19.61 43.44
N GLN A 234 0.64 18.43 43.60
CA GLN A 234 2.10 18.29 43.65
C GLN A 234 2.75 18.77 42.34
N VAL A 235 2.14 18.46 41.19
CA VAL A 235 2.64 18.92 39.88
C VAL A 235 2.55 20.44 39.76
N PHE A 236 1.43 21.05 40.15
CA PHE A 236 1.28 22.51 40.10
C PHE A 236 2.29 23.19 41.03
N LEU A 237 2.41 22.72 42.27
CA LEU A 237 3.36 23.24 43.25
C LEU A 237 4.81 23.11 42.76
N ALA A 238 5.17 22.00 42.12
CA ALA A 238 6.51 21.85 41.53
C ALA A 238 6.78 22.90 40.44
N ASN A 239 5.79 23.22 39.59
CA ASN A 239 5.93 24.27 38.58
C ASN A 239 5.97 25.68 39.21
N GLU A 240 5.29 25.92 40.33
CA GLU A 240 5.35 27.20 41.08
C GLU A 240 6.72 27.47 41.69
N LEU A 241 7.36 26.41 42.21
CA LEU A 241 8.66 26.45 42.86
C LEU A 241 9.84 26.40 41.87
N ALA A 242 9.58 26.16 40.58
CA ALA A 242 10.61 25.94 39.58
C ALA A 242 11.13 27.23 38.92
N GLY A 243 12.43 27.22 38.61
CA GLY A 243 13.16 28.30 37.94
C GLY A 243 13.97 29.18 38.89
N GLU A 244 14.84 30.02 38.32
CA GLU A 244 15.72 30.92 39.07
C GLU A 244 14.98 32.01 39.85
N LYS A 245 13.79 32.42 39.37
CA LYS A 245 12.94 33.45 39.98
C LYS A 245 11.51 32.92 40.14
N PRO A 246 11.30 31.86 40.93
CA PRO A 246 10.03 31.12 40.99
C PRO A 246 8.87 32.02 41.43
N LEU A 247 7.64 31.55 41.18
CA LEU A 247 6.44 32.31 41.55
C LEU A 247 6.33 32.44 43.07
N THR A 248 6.60 31.33 43.77
CA THR A 248 6.60 31.23 45.22
C THR A 248 8.01 30.85 45.69
N LYS A 249 8.55 31.57 46.69
CA LYS A 249 9.79 31.15 47.35
C LYS A 249 9.49 29.94 48.23
N ASN A 250 10.32 28.89 48.15
CA ASN A 250 10.12 27.73 49.02
C ASN A 250 10.39 28.10 50.48
N ALA A 251 9.68 27.42 51.37
CA ALA A 251 9.75 27.65 52.82
C ALA A 251 11.03 27.11 53.46
N LEU A 252 11.83 26.35 52.70
CA LEU A 252 13.11 25.79 53.14
C LEU A 252 14.28 26.77 52.92
N GLY A 253 14.05 27.90 52.24
CA GLY A 253 15.09 28.87 51.91
C GLY A 253 16.11 28.38 50.87
N ILE A 254 15.84 27.25 50.20
CA ILE A 254 16.77 26.64 49.23
C ILE A 254 16.75 27.45 47.93
N HIS A 255 17.87 28.04 47.54
CA HIS A 255 17.96 28.75 46.27
C HIS A 255 17.84 27.79 45.08
N ASN A 256 16.96 28.10 44.12
CA ASN A 256 16.75 27.30 42.90
C ASN A 256 16.51 25.80 43.17
N ALA A 257 15.65 25.49 44.15
CA ALA A 257 15.36 24.11 44.59
C ALA A 257 14.87 23.19 43.46
N ILE A 258 14.16 23.73 42.47
CA ILE A 258 13.77 23.02 41.24
C ILE A 258 14.30 23.83 40.05
N PRO A 259 15.47 23.48 39.48
CA PRO A 259 16.04 24.18 38.34
C PRO A 259 15.14 24.08 37.11
N SER A 260 15.15 25.07 36.21
CA SER A 260 14.38 25.00 34.97
C SER A 260 14.95 25.85 33.83
N PHE A 261 14.46 25.61 32.61
CA PHE A 261 14.84 26.34 31.40
C PHE A 261 14.17 27.72 31.28
N LEU A 262 13.11 27.97 32.05
CA LEU A 262 12.52 29.30 32.22
C LEU A 262 12.87 29.88 33.60
N SER A 263 12.83 31.21 33.69
CA SER A 263 13.00 31.92 34.98
C SER A 263 11.91 31.57 35.99
N ASP A 264 10.71 31.27 35.48
CA ASP A 264 9.50 30.94 36.22
C ASP A 264 8.47 30.34 35.25
N PHE A 265 7.49 29.61 35.78
CA PHE A 265 6.37 29.07 35.00
C PHE A 265 5.06 29.85 35.22
N ALA A 266 5.12 31.13 35.60
CA ALA A 266 3.93 31.93 35.88
C ALA A 266 2.96 31.99 34.66
N LEU A 267 3.51 32.02 33.44
CA LEU A 267 2.71 31.99 32.21
C LEU A 267 1.95 30.66 32.04
N LEU A 268 2.59 29.52 32.28
CA LEU A 268 1.95 28.20 32.19
C LEU A 268 0.80 28.10 33.17
N LEU A 269 1.05 28.50 34.43
CA LEU A 269 0.05 28.49 35.49
C LEU A 269 -1.13 29.42 35.15
N ALA A 270 -0.86 30.62 34.64
CA ALA A 270 -1.89 31.55 34.18
C ALA A 270 -2.72 30.98 33.01
N ILE A 271 -2.11 30.30 32.04
CA ILE A 271 -2.82 29.65 30.94
C ILE A 271 -3.81 28.59 31.48
N TYR A 272 -3.39 27.79 32.47
CA TYR A 272 -4.27 26.80 33.09
C TYR A 272 -5.38 27.44 33.94
N GLY A 273 -5.09 28.52 34.68
CA GLY A 273 -6.10 29.27 35.45
C GLY A 273 -7.18 29.88 34.55
N ASN A 274 -6.78 30.49 33.42
CA ASN A 274 -7.70 31.01 32.41
C ASN A 274 -8.61 29.93 31.80
N ALA A 275 -8.18 28.67 31.80
CA ALA A 275 -8.94 27.54 31.25
C ALA A 275 -9.88 26.87 32.26
N SER A 276 -9.78 27.19 33.55
CA SER A 276 -10.68 26.71 34.62
C SER A 276 -11.70 27.75 35.08
N SER A 277 -11.66 28.99 34.55
CA SER A 277 -12.45 30.14 35.03
C SER A 277 -12.24 30.47 36.52
N GLU A 278 -11.14 29.99 37.11
CA GLU A 278 -10.76 30.24 38.49
C GLU A 278 -9.61 31.26 38.48
N ALA A 279 -9.82 32.43 39.10
CA ALA A 279 -8.74 33.38 39.30
C ALA A 279 -7.67 32.71 40.19
N CYS A 280 -6.41 32.77 39.78
CA CYS A 280 -5.30 32.31 40.62
C CYS A 280 -5.10 33.37 41.72
N GLU A 281 -5.90 33.33 42.78
CA GLU A 281 -5.72 34.17 43.97
C GLU A 281 -4.43 33.75 44.68
N ILE A 282 -3.30 34.28 44.21
CA ILE A 282 -2.02 34.21 44.89
C ILE A 282 -1.91 35.47 45.75
N SER A 283 -2.75 35.56 46.79
CA SER A 283 -2.58 36.51 47.88
C SER A 283 -1.84 35.83 49.03
N ILE A 284 -0.70 36.40 49.42
CA ILE A 284 0.07 35.98 50.59
C ILE A 284 -0.81 36.22 51.83
N GLY A 285 -1.25 35.15 52.50
CA GLY A 285 -1.87 35.21 53.83
C GLY A 285 -3.37 34.87 53.97
N SER A 286 -4.08 34.51 52.89
CA SER A 286 -5.48 34.06 52.99
C SER A 286 -5.60 32.53 52.92
N LYS A 287 -6.57 31.97 53.66
CA LYS A 287 -6.83 30.52 53.79
C LYS A 287 -6.71 29.80 52.44
N ALA A 288 -5.99 28.68 52.43
CA ALA A 288 -5.87 27.77 51.30
C ALA A 288 -7.22 27.12 50.94
N THR A 289 -8.13 27.87 50.33
CA THR A 289 -9.21 27.31 49.54
C THR A 289 -8.63 26.88 48.21
N SER A 290 -8.21 25.61 48.13
CA SER A 290 -8.14 24.76 46.93
C SER A 290 -8.08 25.51 45.58
N GLY A 291 -6.96 26.16 45.30
CA GLY A 291 -6.72 26.86 44.04
C GLY A 291 -6.68 25.90 42.84
N CYS A 292 -7.21 26.33 41.69
CA CYS A 292 -7.04 25.73 40.36
C CYS A 292 -7.04 24.19 40.36
N ASN A 293 -8.13 23.59 40.86
CA ASN A 293 -8.24 22.14 41.07
C ASN A 293 -8.43 21.38 39.73
N GLY A 294 -7.36 21.22 38.94
CA GLY A 294 -7.14 20.12 37.99
C GLY A 294 -8.15 19.88 36.84
N LYS A 295 -9.17 20.73 36.67
CA LYS A 295 -10.25 20.53 35.69
C LYS A 295 -9.85 20.90 34.25
N ALA A 296 -8.94 21.84 34.07
CA ALA A 296 -8.51 22.30 32.74
C ALA A 296 -7.65 21.24 32.03
N ARG A 297 -8.08 20.83 30.83
CA ARG A 297 -7.39 19.85 29.97
C ARG A 297 -7.32 20.37 28.55
N PHE A 298 -6.14 20.83 28.14
CA PHE A 298 -5.90 21.24 26.77
C PHE A 298 -5.87 20.02 25.84
N GLY A 299 -6.62 20.12 24.75
CA GLY A 299 -6.60 19.20 23.63
C GLY A 299 -6.85 19.98 22.33
N CYS A 300 -7.17 19.27 21.26
CA CYS A 300 -7.41 19.94 19.98
C CYS A 300 -8.59 20.92 20.03
N VAL A 301 -8.52 22.05 19.30
CA VAL A 301 -9.62 23.03 19.19
C VAL A 301 -10.93 22.42 18.67
N VAL A 302 -10.83 21.37 17.84
CA VAL A 302 -11.98 20.62 17.29
C VAL A 302 -12.23 19.28 18.02
N CYS A 303 -11.76 19.13 19.26
CA CYS A 303 -11.84 17.87 19.99
C CYS A 303 -13.26 17.55 20.47
N THR A 304 -13.84 16.47 19.94
CA THR A 304 -15.16 15.95 20.30
C THR A 304 -15.10 14.80 21.33
N MET A 305 -13.88 14.37 21.72
CA MET A 305 -13.68 13.27 22.69
C MET A 305 -13.97 13.68 24.15
N VAL A 306 -14.01 14.99 24.43
CA VAL A 306 -14.22 15.54 25.78
C VAL A 306 -15.70 15.45 26.22
N GLY A 307 -16.61 15.19 25.28
CA GLY A 307 -18.06 15.03 25.55
C GLY A 307 -18.88 16.21 25.01
N THR A 308 -20.08 16.43 25.54
CA THR A 308 -20.99 17.48 25.06
C THR A 308 -20.40 18.88 25.20
N ILE A 309 -19.83 19.18 26.37
CA ILE A 309 -19.27 20.50 26.68
C ILE A 309 -17.77 20.32 26.92
N ASP A 310 -16.97 21.10 26.19
CA ASP A 310 -15.54 21.24 26.46
C ASP A 310 -15.34 22.51 27.31
N LYS A 311 -15.25 22.31 28.63
CA LYS A 311 -15.16 23.43 29.59
C LYS A 311 -13.97 24.35 29.32
N THR A 312 -12.85 23.77 28.88
CA THR A 312 -11.64 24.55 28.57
C THR A 312 -11.88 25.42 27.33
N GLN A 313 -12.39 24.85 26.24
CA GLN A 313 -12.66 25.62 25.03
C GLN A 313 -13.76 26.68 25.24
N THR A 314 -14.79 26.39 26.03
CA THR A 314 -15.84 27.36 26.41
C THR A 314 -15.27 28.52 27.22
N SER A 315 -14.44 28.24 28.23
CA SER A 315 -13.80 29.28 29.05
C SER A 315 -12.87 30.16 28.21
N LEU A 316 -12.06 29.55 27.33
CA LEU A 316 -11.21 30.31 26.41
C LEU A 316 -12.02 31.17 25.44
N ALA A 317 -13.12 30.66 24.87
CA ALA A 317 -13.97 31.41 23.95
C ALA A 317 -14.62 32.65 24.60
N ALA A 318 -14.88 32.60 25.91
CA ALA A 318 -15.41 33.75 26.65
C ALA A 318 -14.37 34.86 26.90
N SER A 319 -13.07 34.58 26.76
CA SER A 319 -12.01 35.56 26.99
C SER A 319 -11.68 36.34 25.70
N PRO A 320 -11.74 37.70 25.73
CA PRO A 320 -11.49 38.52 24.55
C PRO A 320 -10.16 38.23 23.86
N ARG A 321 -9.09 37.94 24.62
CA ARG A 321 -7.78 37.64 24.02
C ARG A 321 -7.72 36.42 23.13
N TRP A 322 -8.56 35.42 23.39
CA TRP A 322 -8.62 34.21 22.58
C TRP A 322 -9.72 34.31 21.54
N ALA A 323 -10.84 34.97 21.84
CA ALA A 323 -11.89 35.26 20.87
C ALA A 323 -11.33 36.03 19.66
N ALA A 324 -10.49 37.04 19.90
CA ALA A 324 -9.77 37.79 18.87
C ALA A 324 -8.89 36.90 17.96
N LEU A 325 -8.57 35.66 18.36
CA LEU A 325 -7.72 34.72 17.62
C LEU A 325 -8.48 33.57 16.96
N GLY A 326 -9.82 33.53 17.01
CA GLY A 326 -10.61 32.47 16.35
C GLY A 326 -11.19 31.42 17.29
N GLN A 327 -11.05 31.60 18.60
CA GLN A 327 -11.41 30.58 19.59
C GLN A 327 -12.92 30.32 19.67
N GLU A 328 -13.74 31.37 19.55
CA GLU A 328 -15.20 31.22 19.58
C GLU A 328 -15.70 30.49 18.32
N GLU A 329 -15.21 30.89 17.15
CA GLU A 329 -15.53 30.27 15.88
C GLU A 329 -15.12 28.80 15.85
N ALA A 330 -13.95 28.47 16.40
CA ALA A 330 -13.48 27.10 16.54
C ALA A 330 -14.39 26.26 17.45
N LEU A 331 -14.82 26.80 18.60
CA LEU A 331 -15.76 26.14 19.52
C LEU A 331 -17.10 25.84 18.84
N ARG A 332 -17.63 26.80 18.08
CA ARG A 332 -18.86 26.63 17.29
C ARG A 332 -18.75 25.46 16.31
N VAL A 333 -17.66 25.38 15.55
CA VAL A 333 -17.40 24.28 14.61
C VAL A 333 -17.25 22.94 15.34
N ARG A 334 -16.52 22.92 16.46
CA ARG A 334 -16.36 21.74 17.32
C ARG A 334 -17.71 21.21 17.82
N ASP A 335 -18.62 22.08 18.25
CA ASP A 335 -19.93 21.69 18.76
C ASP A 335 -20.84 21.14 17.65
N LEU A 336 -20.79 21.73 16.45
CA LEU A 336 -21.43 21.13 15.28
C LEU A 336 -20.87 19.72 15.01
N MET A 337 -19.55 19.54 15.03
CA MET A 337 -18.92 18.23 14.82
C MET A 337 -19.35 17.21 15.89
N PHE A 338 -19.48 17.63 17.15
CA PHE A 338 -19.99 16.77 18.22
C PHE A 338 -21.42 16.31 17.91
N ARG A 339 -22.33 17.23 17.57
CA ARG A 339 -23.72 16.90 17.20
C ARG A 339 -23.79 15.96 16.00
N LEU A 340 -22.99 16.20 14.95
CA LEU A 340 -22.92 15.31 13.79
C LEU A 340 -22.37 13.92 14.12
N SER A 341 -21.50 13.82 15.13
CA SER A 341 -20.95 12.52 15.56
C SER A 341 -21.98 11.64 16.27
N THR A 342 -22.95 12.27 16.95
CA THR A 342 -24.01 11.63 17.74
C THR A 342 -25.30 11.44 16.95
N ASP A 343 -25.58 12.27 15.95
CA ASP A 343 -26.78 12.17 15.13
C ASP A 343 -26.70 11.01 14.12
N MET A 344 -27.64 10.05 14.20
CA MET A 344 -27.73 8.95 13.24
C MET A 344 -28.23 9.42 11.87
N ASN A 345 -29.07 10.45 11.81
CA ASN A 345 -29.58 11.02 10.56
C ASN A 345 -28.53 11.82 9.78
N ALA A 346 -27.44 12.22 10.45
CA ALA A 346 -26.27 12.81 9.81
C ALA A 346 -25.40 11.79 9.08
N ARG A 347 -25.64 10.49 9.25
CA ARG A 347 -24.86 9.41 8.62
C ARG A 347 -25.38 9.04 7.25
N ALA A 348 -24.47 8.79 6.31
CA ALA A 348 -24.81 8.26 4.99
C ALA A 348 -24.78 6.73 5.03
N LEU A 349 -25.77 6.09 4.42
CA LEU A 349 -25.77 4.66 4.12
C LEU A 349 -24.91 4.41 2.88
N HIS A 350 -23.60 4.35 3.09
CA HIS A 350 -22.61 4.41 2.03
C HIS A 350 -22.17 3.03 1.54
N ALA A 351 -22.07 2.88 0.22
CA ALA A 351 -21.63 1.67 -0.46
C ALA A 351 -20.09 1.54 -0.43
N LYS A 352 -19.56 0.75 0.51
CA LYS A 352 -18.10 0.52 0.63
C LYS A 352 -17.69 -0.94 0.47
N ALA A 353 -18.64 -1.85 0.62
CA ALA A 353 -18.41 -3.29 0.60
C ALA A 353 -19.59 -4.00 -0.05
N TYR A 354 -19.36 -5.25 -0.45
CA TYR A 354 -20.38 -6.17 -0.92
C TYR A 354 -20.15 -7.54 -0.24
N ASP A 355 -21.15 -8.41 -0.22
CA ASP A 355 -21.01 -9.77 0.30
C ASP A 355 -20.84 -10.81 -0.82
N PRO A 356 -19.63 -11.35 -1.05
CA PRO A 356 -19.39 -12.35 -2.10
C PRO A 356 -20.16 -13.67 -1.94
N VAL A 357 -20.74 -13.90 -0.75
CA VAL A 357 -21.50 -15.13 -0.45
C VAL A 357 -22.99 -14.93 -0.68
N GLY A 358 -23.57 -13.84 -0.17
CA GLY A 358 -24.98 -13.53 -0.34
C GLY A 358 -25.22 -12.73 -1.61
N TYR A 359 -25.01 -13.38 -2.76
CA TYR A 359 -25.35 -12.86 -4.10
C TYR A 359 -24.65 -11.55 -4.51
N ASN A 360 -23.44 -11.30 -4.02
CA ASN A 360 -22.69 -10.05 -4.28
C ASN A 360 -23.45 -8.77 -3.89
N ARG A 361 -24.47 -8.86 -3.03
CA ARG A 361 -25.27 -7.70 -2.62
C ARG A 361 -24.39 -6.59 -2.05
N ILE A 362 -24.63 -5.36 -2.50
CA ILE A 362 -23.90 -4.16 -2.06
C ILE A 362 -24.40 -3.80 -0.67
N VAL A 363 -23.48 -3.43 0.22
CA VAL A 363 -23.77 -3.21 1.63
C VAL A 363 -23.71 -1.72 1.91
N LEU A 364 -24.88 -1.14 2.16
CA LEU A 364 -25.05 0.27 2.50
C LEU A 364 -24.94 0.44 4.01
N GLN A 365 -23.83 1.04 4.47
CA GLN A 365 -23.49 1.13 5.90
C GLN A 365 -23.47 2.56 6.42
N PRO A 366 -23.99 2.83 7.64
CA PRO A 366 -24.01 4.16 8.27
C PRO A 366 -22.65 4.52 8.89
N ASN A 367 -21.59 4.46 8.08
CA ASN A 367 -20.19 4.53 8.51
C ASN A 367 -19.45 5.79 8.05
N ILE A 368 -20.16 6.73 7.40
CA ILE A 368 -19.62 8.03 6.98
C ILE A 368 -20.69 9.11 7.21
N LEU A 369 -20.30 10.39 7.16
CA LEU A 369 -21.27 11.49 7.17
C LEU A 369 -21.92 11.67 5.80
N LYS A 370 -23.15 12.18 5.77
CA LYS A 370 -23.81 12.57 4.50
C LYS A 370 -22.97 13.62 3.77
N PRO A 371 -22.88 13.56 2.42
CA PRO A 371 -22.14 14.52 1.60
C PRO A 371 -22.39 16.00 1.97
N ARG A 372 -23.66 16.36 2.24
CA ARG A 372 -24.04 17.72 2.68
C ARG A 372 -23.30 18.20 3.94
N HIS A 373 -23.04 17.30 4.89
CA HIS A 373 -22.36 17.61 6.13
C HIS A 373 -20.84 17.66 5.91
N LEU A 374 -20.31 16.78 5.06
CA LEU A 374 -18.90 16.83 4.65
C LEU A 374 -18.57 18.16 3.94
N GLU A 375 -19.38 18.58 2.96
CA GLU A 375 -19.22 19.88 2.28
C GLU A 375 -19.28 21.06 3.26
N LYS A 376 -20.25 21.04 4.20
CA LYS A 376 -20.38 22.08 5.21
C LYS A 376 -19.15 22.15 6.12
N LEU A 377 -18.60 21.00 6.53
CA LEU A 377 -17.41 20.95 7.35
C LEU A 377 -16.17 21.44 6.59
N ILE A 378 -16.00 21.07 5.31
CA ILE A 378 -14.92 21.61 4.48
C ILE A 378 -15.02 23.13 4.39
N ARG A 379 -16.22 23.68 4.16
CA ARG A 379 -16.44 25.12 4.11
C ARG A 379 -16.07 25.82 5.42
N LEU A 380 -16.51 25.28 6.56
CA LEU A 380 -16.20 25.82 7.88
C LEU A 380 -14.71 25.70 8.24
N PHE A 381 -14.05 24.59 7.89
CA PHE A 381 -12.61 24.39 8.09
C PHE A 381 -11.79 25.36 7.22
N SER A 382 -12.23 25.59 5.99
CA SER A 382 -11.64 26.59 5.09
C SER A 382 -11.80 27.99 5.67
N GLN A 383 -13.02 28.36 6.11
CA GLN A 383 -13.30 29.66 6.74
C GLN A 383 -12.45 29.90 7.99
N LEU A 384 -12.33 28.91 8.89
CA LEU A 384 -11.47 29.05 10.07
C LEU A 384 -10.00 29.27 9.71
N SER A 385 -9.52 28.60 8.67
CA SER A 385 -8.11 28.71 8.27
C SER A 385 -7.82 30.06 7.61
N VAL A 386 -8.70 30.53 6.72
CA VAL A 386 -8.60 31.87 6.10
C VAL A 386 -8.76 32.97 7.16
N LEU A 387 -9.76 32.87 8.05
CA LEU A 387 -9.96 33.83 9.14
C LEU A 387 -8.73 33.94 10.05
N SER A 388 -8.07 32.81 10.34
CA SER A 388 -6.85 32.83 11.13
C SER A 388 -5.66 33.44 10.39
N GLN A 389 -5.62 33.38 9.05
CA GLN A 389 -4.61 34.05 8.23
C GLN A 389 -4.84 35.55 8.22
N ASP A 390 -6.08 35.98 8.01
CA ASP A 390 -6.49 37.39 7.99
C ASP A 390 -6.17 38.06 9.34
N ARG A 391 -6.60 37.45 10.46
CA ARG A 391 -6.34 37.97 11.82
C ARG A 391 -4.84 38.06 12.16
N ALA A 392 -4.06 37.09 11.70
CA ALA A 392 -2.61 37.11 11.90
C ALA A 392 -1.94 38.24 11.09
N ALA A 393 -2.38 38.47 9.85
CA ALA A 393 -1.90 39.55 9.01
C ALA A 393 -2.29 40.92 9.60
N GLU A 394 -3.53 41.08 10.05
CA GLU A 394 -4.00 42.29 10.74
C GLU A 394 -3.15 42.61 11.98
N PHE A 395 -2.91 41.62 12.83
CA PHE A 395 -2.09 41.83 14.02
C PHE A 395 -0.62 42.12 13.69
N LYS A 396 -0.07 41.48 12.65
CA LYS A 396 1.28 41.76 12.16
C LYS A 396 1.42 43.22 11.73
N VAL A 397 0.44 43.76 11.01
CA VAL A 397 0.41 45.18 10.60
C VAL A 397 0.36 46.10 11.82
N LEU A 398 -0.43 45.78 12.85
CA LEU A 398 -0.47 46.58 14.09
C LEU A 398 0.89 46.59 14.81
N VAL A 399 1.57 45.44 14.88
CA VAL A 399 2.90 45.34 15.49
C VAL A 399 3.95 46.12 14.69
N GLU A 400 3.92 46.04 13.36
CA GLU A 400 4.82 46.81 12.48
C GLU A 400 4.63 48.32 12.63
N GLN A 401 3.41 48.78 12.92
CA GLN A 401 3.07 50.18 13.16
C GLN A 401 3.31 50.65 14.60
N GLY A 402 3.72 49.77 15.53
CA GLY A 402 3.82 50.08 16.96
C GLY A 402 2.47 50.37 17.64
N ARG A 403 1.38 49.87 17.03
CA ARG A 403 -0.03 50.04 17.46
C ARG A 403 -0.61 48.74 18.02
N GLU A 404 0.24 47.82 18.49
CA GLU A 404 -0.21 46.51 19.01
C GLU A 404 -1.19 46.63 20.20
N ASP A 405 -1.16 47.75 20.91
CA ASP A 405 -2.03 48.05 22.04
C ASP A 405 -3.49 48.31 21.65
N GLU A 406 -3.78 48.48 20.36
CA GLU A 406 -5.15 48.57 19.83
C GLU A 406 -5.80 47.18 19.70
N HIS A 407 -5.00 46.11 19.66
CA HIS A 407 -5.55 44.77 19.51
C HIS A 407 -6.29 44.33 20.78
N ALA A 408 -7.55 43.89 20.63
CA ALA A 408 -8.43 43.51 21.74
C ALA A 408 -7.78 42.50 22.71
N GLY A 409 -6.98 41.57 22.19
CA GLY A 409 -6.28 40.61 23.04
C GLY A 409 -5.12 41.18 23.86
N ILE A 410 -4.40 42.17 23.35
CA ILE A 410 -3.36 42.87 24.12
C ILE A 410 -4.02 43.70 25.23
N GLN A 411 -5.10 44.41 24.90
CA GLN A 411 -5.85 45.20 25.87
C GLN A 411 -6.36 44.33 27.02
N ASP A 412 -7.01 43.21 26.70
CA ASP A 412 -7.51 42.26 27.68
C ASP A 412 -6.39 41.74 28.60
N ILE A 413 -5.23 41.36 28.05
CA ILE A 413 -4.08 40.92 28.87
C ILE A 413 -3.55 42.06 29.76
N LYS A 414 -3.54 43.30 29.28
CA LYS A 414 -3.07 44.47 30.07
C LYS A 414 -4.03 44.82 31.21
N SER A 415 -5.34 44.69 31.02
CA SER A 415 -6.35 45.03 32.03
C SER A 415 -6.71 43.87 32.97
N ASP A 416 -6.31 42.63 32.67
CA ASP A 416 -6.67 41.45 33.45
C ASP A 416 -6.09 41.45 34.87
N LEU A 417 -6.91 41.73 35.88
CA LEU A 417 -6.47 41.81 37.27
C LEU A 417 -6.09 40.43 37.87
N THR A 418 -6.47 39.32 37.23
CA THR A 418 -6.16 37.98 37.73
C THR A 418 -4.71 37.55 37.44
N LEU A 419 -4.02 38.27 36.56
CA LEU A 419 -2.62 37.99 36.22
C LEU A 419 -1.64 38.70 37.16
N THR A 420 -0.70 37.92 37.71
CA THR A 420 0.48 38.47 38.40
C THR A 420 1.34 39.29 37.43
N ALA A 421 2.11 40.25 37.93
CA ALA A 421 3.00 41.07 37.10
C ALA A 421 4.00 40.22 36.27
N LYS A 422 4.50 39.11 36.83
CA LYS A 422 5.35 38.15 36.12
C LYS A 422 4.59 37.49 34.97
N ALA A 423 3.40 36.94 35.26
CA ALA A 423 2.56 36.28 34.26
C ALA A 423 2.17 37.26 33.13
N ARG A 424 1.68 38.45 33.47
CA ARG A 424 1.26 39.49 32.51
C ARG A 424 2.37 39.83 31.51
N ARG A 425 3.58 40.10 32.00
CA ARG A 425 4.72 40.44 31.15
C ARG A 425 5.04 39.31 30.16
N ARG A 426 5.12 38.07 30.64
CA ARG A 426 5.42 36.90 29.79
C ARG A 426 4.29 36.58 28.82
N PHE A 427 3.04 36.82 29.23
CA PHE A 427 1.88 36.64 28.37
C PHE A 427 1.90 37.63 27.22
N LEU A 428 2.15 38.92 27.48
CA LEU A 428 2.30 39.94 26.44
C LEU A 428 3.45 39.62 25.47
N GLU A 429 4.59 39.17 26.00
CA GLU A 429 5.74 38.71 25.19
C GLU A 429 5.35 37.55 24.26
N MET A 430 4.75 36.48 24.79
CA MET A 430 4.25 35.36 24.00
C MET A 430 3.19 35.80 23.00
N TYR A 431 2.24 36.64 23.39
CA TYR A 431 1.15 37.06 22.52
C TYR A 431 1.68 37.84 21.33
N LYS A 432 2.54 38.84 21.58
CA LYS A 432 3.19 39.63 20.54
C LYS A 432 4.01 38.76 19.60
N GLU A 433 4.81 37.82 20.12
CA GLU A 433 5.62 36.93 19.29
C GLU A 433 4.78 35.98 18.43
N GLN A 434 3.72 35.39 19.00
CA GLN A 434 3.08 34.21 18.43
C GLN A 434 1.76 34.49 17.70
N ALA A 435 1.08 35.61 17.94
CA ALA A 435 -0.19 35.94 17.28
C ALA A 435 -0.03 36.53 15.86
N GLN A 436 1.19 36.88 15.46
CA GLN A 436 1.50 37.40 14.10
C GLN A 436 1.52 36.32 13.01
N ARG A 437 1.19 35.07 13.35
CA ARG A 437 1.17 33.93 12.43
C ARG A 437 -0.15 33.19 12.56
N PRO A 438 -0.62 32.50 11.50
CA PRO A 438 -1.87 31.77 11.56
C PRO A 438 -1.82 30.66 12.64
N LEU A 439 -2.76 30.69 13.58
CA LEU A 439 -2.85 29.77 14.71
C LEU A 439 -3.80 28.59 14.45
N ILE A 440 -4.75 28.74 13.52
CA ILE A 440 -5.66 27.69 13.09
C ILE A 440 -5.40 27.39 11.61
N ASN A 441 -4.80 26.23 11.32
CA ASN A 441 -4.48 25.78 9.95
C ASN A 441 -5.08 24.39 9.69
N LEU A 442 -6.41 24.32 9.63
CA LEU A 442 -7.13 23.05 9.50
C LEU A 442 -7.35 22.62 8.04
N PHE A 443 -7.19 23.55 7.08
CA PHE A 443 -7.46 23.31 5.66
C PHE A 443 -6.62 24.22 4.76
N SER A 444 -6.29 23.74 3.56
CA SER A 444 -5.53 24.47 2.55
C SER A 444 -5.83 23.96 1.14
N LEU A 445 -5.27 24.61 0.11
CA LEU A 445 -5.37 24.17 -1.28
C LEU A 445 -4.95 22.69 -1.45
N LYS A 446 -3.86 22.28 -0.79
CA LYS A 446 -3.36 20.90 -0.81
C LYS A 446 -4.38 19.91 -0.27
N HIS A 447 -5.08 20.27 0.81
CA HIS A 447 -6.19 19.48 1.36
C HIS A 447 -7.34 19.37 0.35
N ALA A 448 -7.68 20.48 -0.30
CA ALA A 448 -8.76 20.54 -1.26
C ALA A 448 -8.52 19.64 -2.48
N LEU A 449 -7.29 19.62 -3.02
CA LEU A 449 -6.90 18.72 -4.12
C LEU A 449 -6.92 17.24 -3.68
N TYR A 450 -6.30 16.92 -2.55
CA TYR A 450 -6.28 15.55 -2.03
C TYR A 450 -7.68 15.03 -1.71
N LEU A 451 -8.54 15.85 -1.10
CA LEU A 451 -9.93 15.46 -0.82
C LEU A 451 -10.76 15.32 -2.09
N SER A 452 -10.53 16.15 -3.12
CA SER A 452 -11.21 16.00 -4.41
C SER A 452 -10.92 14.62 -5.04
N TYR A 453 -9.66 14.19 -4.98
CA TYR A 453 -9.26 12.84 -5.37
C TYR A 453 -9.87 11.75 -4.48
N ARG A 454 -9.79 11.89 -3.15
CA ARG A 454 -10.30 10.87 -2.21
C ARG A 454 -11.81 10.70 -2.28
N TRP A 455 -12.55 11.80 -2.47
CA TRP A 455 -14.01 11.76 -2.57
C TRP A 455 -14.46 11.04 -3.84
N CYS A 456 -13.76 11.26 -4.96
CA CYS A 456 -13.96 10.50 -6.19
C CYS A 456 -13.66 9.00 -5.96
N LEU A 457 -12.46 8.66 -5.47
CA LEU A 457 -12.02 7.27 -5.28
C LEU A 457 -12.92 6.48 -4.30
N ASP A 458 -13.34 7.12 -3.21
CA ASP A 458 -14.17 6.47 -2.19
C ASP A 458 -15.68 6.54 -2.51
N GLY A 459 -16.10 7.24 -3.57
CA GLY A 459 -17.51 7.32 -3.99
C GLY A 459 -18.37 8.23 -3.11
N VAL A 460 -17.88 9.39 -2.70
CA VAL A 460 -18.70 10.42 -2.01
C VAL A 460 -19.56 11.13 -3.05
N ALA A 461 -20.89 11.08 -2.89
CA ALA A 461 -21.83 11.64 -3.87
C ALA A 461 -21.80 13.18 -3.84
N THR A 462 -20.86 13.77 -4.57
CA THR A 462 -20.67 15.21 -4.77
C THR A 462 -20.09 15.49 -6.15
N HIS A 463 -20.27 16.71 -6.64
CA HIS A 463 -19.71 17.16 -7.91
C HIS A 463 -18.17 17.01 -7.99
N PRO A 464 -17.62 16.87 -9.21
CA PRO A 464 -16.17 16.89 -9.45
C PRO A 464 -15.51 18.10 -8.78
N TYR A 465 -14.31 17.93 -8.22
CA TYR A 465 -13.54 19.01 -7.58
C TYR A 465 -14.28 19.81 -6.49
N ARG A 466 -15.36 19.28 -5.90
CA ARG A 466 -16.18 20.03 -4.92
C ARG A 466 -15.38 20.59 -3.73
N PRO A 467 -14.47 19.83 -3.09
CA PRO A 467 -13.59 20.40 -2.05
C PRO A 467 -12.73 21.57 -2.54
N LEU A 468 -12.19 21.48 -3.76
CA LEU A 468 -11.39 22.53 -4.39
C LEU A 468 -12.22 23.79 -4.67
N ALA A 469 -13.42 23.62 -5.22
CA ALA A 469 -14.33 24.74 -5.46
C ALA A 469 -14.70 25.48 -4.18
N ILE A 470 -14.99 24.74 -3.09
CA ILE A 470 -15.28 25.36 -1.78
C ILE A 470 -14.06 26.14 -1.27
N TRP A 471 -12.85 25.58 -1.36
CA TRP A 471 -11.64 26.29 -0.96
C TRP A 471 -11.43 27.57 -1.79
N ASN A 472 -11.60 27.47 -3.12
CA ASN A 472 -11.46 28.61 -4.03
C ASN A 472 -12.47 29.72 -3.73
N ASP A 473 -13.73 29.39 -3.45
CA ASP A 473 -14.74 30.36 -3.01
C ASP A 473 -14.26 31.11 -1.76
N ILE A 474 -13.92 30.38 -0.71
CA ILE A 474 -13.60 30.94 0.60
C ILE A 474 -12.30 31.76 0.58
N ALA A 475 -11.27 31.27 -0.12
CA ALA A 475 -10.01 31.99 -0.30
C ALA A 475 -10.21 33.32 -1.06
N ASN A 476 -11.20 33.40 -1.95
CA ASN A 476 -11.60 34.64 -2.63
C ASN A 476 -12.70 35.42 -1.89
N GLN A 477 -12.90 35.16 -0.59
CA GLN A 477 -13.90 35.82 0.26
C GLN A 477 -15.35 35.69 -0.25
N LYS A 478 -15.66 34.63 -1.00
CA LYS A 478 -16.99 34.31 -1.54
C LYS A 478 -17.60 33.10 -0.82
N GLY A 479 -18.93 33.04 -0.76
CA GLY A 479 -19.64 31.86 -0.24
C GLY A 479 -19.43 31.58 1.25
N TRP A 480 -19.08 32.59 2.05
CA TRP A 480 -19.01 32.48 3.51
C TRP A 480 -20.40 32.16 4.08
N ILE A 481 -20.45 31.25 5.04
CA ILE A 481 -21.66 30.91 5.79
C ILE A 481 -21.51 31.29 7.26
N PRO A 482 -22.61 31.63 7.96
CA PRO A 482 -22.58 31.88 9.40
C PRO A 482 -22.04 30.67 10.16
N PHE A 483 -21.22 30.93 11.18
CA PHE A 483 -20.77 29.89 12.10
C PHE A 483 -21.98 29.28 12.83
N PRO A 484 -21.96 27.96 13.09
CA PRO A 484 -23.07 27.29 13.74
C PRO A 484 -23.24 27.74 15.20
N LEU A 485 -24.40 27.43 15.77
CA LEU A 485 -24.66 27.66 17.20
C LEU A 485 -23.77 26.76 18.08
N THR A 486 -23.36 27.25 19.24
CA THR A 486 -22.79 26.43 20.30
C THR A 486 -23.82 25.41 20.80
N ASN A 487 -23.39 24.39 21.55
CA ASN A 487 -24.33 23.40 22.10
C ASN A 487 -25.32 24.01 23.08
N GLU A 488 -24.91 25.03 23.84
CA GLU A 488 -25.77 25.77 24.77
C GLU A 488 -26.82 26.60 24.01
N GLU A 489 -26.40 27.40 23.03
CA GLU A 489 -27.29 28.18 22.17
C GLU A 489 -28.28 27.27 21.42
N TYR A 490 -27.83 26.10 20.96
CA TYR A 490 -28.69 25.13 20.27
C TYR A 490 -29.76 24.57 21.22
N GLN A 491 -29.38 24.23 22.45
CA GLN A 491 -30.32 23.75 23.47
C GLN A 491 -31.35 24.83 23.81
N TYR A 492 -30.90 26.07 24.02
CA TYR A 492 -31.77 27.20 24.31
C TYR A 492 -32.76 27.46 23.17
N LYS A 493 -32.28 27.47 21.92
CA LYS A 493 -33.11 27.79 20.75
C LYS A 493 -34.14 26.72 20.39
N TYR A 494 -33.79 25.44 20.52
CA TYR A 494 -34.63 24.33 20.04
C TYR A 494 -35.24 23.48 21.16
N GLY A 495 -34.88 23.69 22.43
CA GLY A 495 -35.35 22.86 23.54
C GLY A 495 -34.85 21.41 23.52
N VAL A 496 -33.86 21.09 22.67
CA VAL A 496 -33.34 19.72 22.47
C VAL A 496 -32.08 19.52 23.27
N LYS A 497 -32.08 18.60 24.24
CA LYS A 497 -30.90 18.22 25.03
C LYS A 497 -29.83 17.61 24.12
N VAL A 498 -28.64 18.22 24.05
CA VAL A 498 -27.50 17.69 23.29
C VAL A 498 -26.74 16.71 24.18
N GLY A 499 -26.53 15.49 23.71
CA GLY A 499 -25.78 14.48 24.45
C GLY A 499 -25.67 13.16 23.69
N ILE A 500 -24.93 12.24 24.29
CA ILE A 500 -24.88 10.86 23.81
C ILE A 500 -26.12 10.15 24.40
N SER A 501 -27.14 9.89 23.58
CA SER A 501 -28.29 9.11 24.01
C SER A 501 -27.95 7.62 24.03
N GLU A 502 -28.47 6.88 25.01
CA GLU A 502 -28.42 5.41 24.99
C GLU A 502 -29.37 4.80 23.95
N GLN A 503 -30.33 5.58 23.47
CA GLN A 503 -31.39 5.17 22.53
C GLN A 503 -30.96 5.28 21.05
N ASP A 504 -29.84 5.96 20.75
CA ASP A 504 -29.30 6.10 19.39
C ASP A 504 -28.54 4.84 18.96
N GLU A 505 -29.27 3.72 18.84
CA GLU A 505 -28.71 2.48 18.32
C GLU A 505 -28.27 2.68 16.85
N LEU A 506 -27.08 2.17 16.53
CA LEU A 506 -26.58 2.21 15.17
C LEU A 506 -27.53 1.40 14.26
N PRO A 507 -28.08 1.98 13.18
CA PRO A 507 -28.94 1.23 12.28
C PRO A 507 -28.19 0.04 11.67
N GLU A 508 -28.90 -1.07 11.44
CA GLU A 508 -28.33 -2.19 10.69
C GLU A 508 -28.02 -1.75 9.25
N ALA A 509 -27.12 -2.47 8.55
CA ALA A 509 -26.88 -2.18 7.14
C ALA A 509 -28.12 -2.51 6.30
N ILE A 510 -28.25 -1.87 5.14
CA ILE A 510 -29.23 -2.25 4.11
C ILE A 510 -28.49 -2.86 2.94
N LEU A 511 -29.01 -3.94 2.39
CA LEU A 511 -28.42 -4.64 1.26
C LEU A 511 -29.15 -4.27 -0.02
N MET A 512 -28.38 -3.88 -1.03
CA MET A 512 -28.86 -3.63 -2.38
C MET A 512 -28.58 -4.86 -3.26
N PRO A 513 -29.60 -5.46 -3.89
CA PRO A 513 -29.43 -6.55 -4.82
C PRO A 513 -28.66 -6.08 -6.06
N VAL A 514 -27.72 -6.90 -6.51
CA VAL A 514 -26.97 -6.68 -7.76
C VAL A 514 -27.61 -7.44 -8.91
N TYR A 515 -28.16 -8.62 -8.62
CA TYR A 515 -28.78 -9.47 -9.62
C TYR A 515 -30.30 -9.43 -9.53
N ASN A 516 -30.95 -9.79 -10.63
CA ASN A 516 -32.38 -10.04 -10.65
C ASN A 516 -32.73 -11.32 -9.85
N ASN A 517 -34.03 -11.55 -9.66
CA ASN A 517 -34.55 -12.69 -8.89
C ASN A 517 -34.20 -14.07 -9.48
N GLU A 518 -33.81 -14.14 -10.76
CA GLU A 518 -33.41 -15.39 -11.42
C GLU A 518 -32.06 -15.87 -10.91
N TYR A 519 -31.09 -14.95 -10.84
CA TYR A 519 -29.72 -15.23 -10.38
C TYR A 519 -29.59 -15.21 -8.85
N GLU A 520 -30.55 -14.66 -8.10
CA GLU A 520 -30.60 -14.76 -6.62
C GLU A 520 -31.13 -16.11 -6.10
N LYS A 521 -30.91 -17.19 -6.86
CA LYS A 521 -31.16 -18.57 -6.43
C LYS A 521 -29.84 -19.25 -6.05
N PRO A 522 -29.76 -19.98 -4.92
CA PRO A 522 -28.51 -20.58 -4.46
C PRO A 522 -27.76 -21.41 -5.50
N GLU A 523 -28.44 -22.32 -6.23
CA GLU A 523 -27.78 -23.14 -7.25
C GLU A 523 -27.32 -22.32 -8.46
N VAL A 524 -28.14 -21.39 -8.93
CA VAL A 524 -27.86 -20.56 -10.12
C VAL A 524 -26.65 -19.66 -9.84
N PHE A 525 -26.66 -18.94 -8.71
CA PHE A 525 -25.56 -18.07 -8.31
C PHE A 525 -24.23 -18.82 -8.22
N LEU A 526 -24.22 -19.99 -7.58
CA LEU A 526 -23.00 -20.77 -7.33
C LEU A 526 -22.38 -21.36 -8.61
N ASN A 527 -23.20 -21.61 -9.63
CA ASN A 527 -22.77 -22.14 -10.92
C ASN A 527 -22.55 -21.05 -11.98
N SER A 528 -22.95 -19.80 -11.71
CA SER A 528 -22.79 -18.69 -12.65
C SER A 528 -21.35 -18.18 -12.76
N LYS A 529 -20.98 -17.69 -13.94
CA LYS A 529 -19.70 -16.98 -14.16
C LYS A 529 -19.64 -15.65 -13.39
N PHE A 530 -20.79 -15.07 -13.07
CA PHE A 530 -20.93 -13.77 -12.40
C PHE A 530 -20.68 -13.81 -10.88
N ARG A 531 -20.32 -14.96 -10.31
CA ARG A 531 -20.02 -15.09 -8.88
C ARG A 531 -18.96 -14.10 -8.38
N ASN A 532 -18.05 -13.63 -9.23
CA ASN A 532 -17.11 -12.58 -8.89
C ASN A 532 -17.64 -11.22 -9.37
N LEU A 533 -17.97 -10.30 -8.46
CA LEU A 533 -18.44 -8.95 -8.83
C LEU A 533 -17.46 -8.23 -9.78
N GLY A 534 -16.15 -8.42 -9.62
CA GLY A 534 -15.15 -7.77 -10.46
C GLY A 534 -15.17 -8.21 -11.93
N SER A 535 -15.81 -9.35 -12.26
CA SER A 535 -15.98 -9.77 -13.66
C SER A 535 -17.14 -9.06 -14.37
N LEU A 536 -17.94 -8.26 -13.64
CA LEU A 536 -18.99 -7.41 -14.22
C LEU A 536 -18.47 -6.01 -14.56
N TRP A 537 -17.21 -5.72 -14.24
CA TRP A 537 -16.65 -4.41 -14.51
C TRP A 537 -16.36 -4.28 -16.00
N GLU A 538 -16.94 -3.26 -16.61
CA GLU A 538 -16.61 -2.75 -17.93
C GLU A 538 -16.08 -1.33 -17.77
N ARG A 539 -15.09 -0.95 -18.59
CA ARG A 539 -14.53 0.42 -18.52
C ARG A 539 -15.62 1.42 -18.93
N PRO A 540 -15.91 2.44 -18.11
CA PRO A 540 -16.80 3.52 -18.49
C PRO A 540 -16.30 4.25 -19.75
N ILE A 541 -17.22 4.61 -20.64
CA ILE A 541 -16.91 5.44 -21.82
C ILE A 541 -16.53 6.83 -21.33
N SER A 542 -15.33 7.28 -21.66
CA SER A 542 -14.83 8.62 -21.36
C SER A 542 -15.08 9.59 -22.51
N VAL A 543 -15.06 10.90 -22.23
CA VAL A 543 -15.19 11.95 -23.27
C VAL A 543 -14.09 11.86 -24.34
N ILE A 544 -12.91 11.36 -23.96
CA ILE A 544 -11.78 11.13 -24.88
C ILE A 544 -12.12 10.04 -25.90
N ASP A 545 -12.97 9.07 -25.54
CA ASP A 545 -13.39 7.98 -26.43
C ASP A 545 -14.39 8.42 -27.50
N VAL A 546 -15.09 9.54 -27.28
CA VAL A 546 -16.11 10.10 -28.19
C VAL A 546 -15.52 11.15 -29.13
N THR A 547 -14.39 11.77 -28.75
CA THR A 547 -13.79 12.91 -29.45
C THR A 547 -12.63 12.54 -30.37
N SER A 548 -12.15 11.29 -30.35
CA SER A 548 -11.25 10.78 -31.38
C SER A 548 -12.06 10.37 -32.61
N GLU A 549 -11.81 11.02 -33.75
CA GLU A 549 -12.52 10.79 -35.03
C GLU A 549 -12.46 9.33 -35.50
N ASP A 550 -11.46 8.57 -35.04
CA ASP A 550 -11.39 7.12 -35.18
C ASP A 550 -11.78 6.46 -33.85
N GLY A 551 -13.02 5.96 -33.76
CA GLY A 551 -13.49 5.20 -32.61
C GLY A 551 -12.44 4.16 -32.16
N PHE A 552 -12.15 4.14 -30.86
CA PHE A 552 -11.26 3.19 -30.17
C PHE A 552 -9.74 3.29 -30.45
N ASN A 553 -9.27 4.13 -31.39
CA ASN A 553 -7.83 4.38 -31.60
C ASN A 553 -7.36 5.64 -30.88
N ASN A 554 -7.62 5.74 -29.58
CA ASN A 554 -7.00 6.79 -28.78
C ASN A 554 -5.60 6.32 -28.30
N CYS A 555 -4.59 7.18 -28.37
CA CYS A 555 -3.24 6.89 -27.85
C CYS A 555 -3.19 6.82 -26.30
N SER A 556 -4.34 6.79 -25.62
CA SER A 556 -4.49 6.85 -24.16
C SER A 556 -5.09 5.58 -23.54
N THR A 557 -5.48 4.61 -24.37
CA THR A 557 -6.04 3.32 -23.96
C THR A 557 -5.20 2.21 -24.54
N THR A 558 -4.86 1.24 -23.69
CA THR A 558 -4.09 0.07 -24.10
C THR A 558 -4.91 -1.18 -23.84
N LEU A 559 -4.92 -2.08 -24.84
CA LEU A 559 -5.51 -3.39 -24.69
C LEU A 559 -4.65 -4.19 -23.70
N THR A 560 -5.17 -4.34 -22.48
CA THR A 560 -4.44 -4.99 -21.40
C THR A 560 -4.92 -6.45 -21.25
N PRO A 561 -4.03 -7.43 -21.41
CA PRO A 561 -4.34 -8.84 -21.21
C PRO A 561 -4.73 -9.12 -19.75
N GLU A 562 -5.75 -9.95 -19.53
CA GLU A 562 -6.16 -10.35 -18.17
C GLU A 562 -5.08 -11.17 -17.45
N ASN A 563 -4.35 -12.00 -18.21
CA ASN A 563 -3.28 -12.85 -17.71
C ASN A 563 -2.00 -12.58 -18.47
N LYS A 564 -0.88 -12.48 -17.73
CA LYS A 564 0.46 -12.31 -18.29
C LYS A 564 1.45 -13.19 -17.55
N ILE A 565 2.47 -13.68 -18.26
CA ILE A 565 3.56 -14.47 -17.67
C ILE A 565 4.91 -13.78 -17.85
N PRO A 566 5.83 -13.89 -16.88
CA PRO A 566 7.12 -13.26 -17.00
C PRO A 566 7.99 -14.03 -18.00
N VAL A 567 8.71 -13.29 -18.82
CA VAL A 567 9.70 -13.79 -19.76
C VAL A 567 11.01 -13.07 -19.52
N LYS A 568 12.07 -13.83 -19.31
CA LYS A 568 13.39 -13.28 -18.97
C LYS A 568 14.41 -13.66 -20.03
N GLY A 569 15.00 -12.66 -20.67
CA GLY A 569 16.17 -12.79 -21.54
C GLY A 569 17.42 -12.26 -20.84
N VAL A 570 18.54 -12.98 -20.98
CA VAL A 570 19.86 -12.51 -20.55
C VAL A 570 20.68 -12.20 -21.80
N TYR A 571 21.05 -10.93 -21.95
CA TYR A 571 21.76 -10.40 -23.12
C TYR A 571 23.19 -10.01 -22.73
N SER A 572 24.17 -10.33 -23.57
CA SER A 572 25.48 -9.67 -23.60
C SER A 572 25.29 -8.36 -24.35
N VAL A 573 25.63 -7.22 -23.74
CA VAL A 573 25.45 -5.89 -24.30
C VAL A 573 26.79 -5.18 -24.35
N ASP A 574 27.14 -4.70 -25.53
CA ASP A 574 28.32 -3.89 -25.75
C ASP A 574 27.88 -2.42 -25.89
N LEU A 575 28.39 -1.58 -24.99
CA LEU A 575 28.06 -0.16 -24.91
C LEU A 575 29.24 0.68 -25.36
N ASP A 576 28.92 1.79 -26.01
CA ASP A 576 29.87 2.87 -26.32
C ASP A 576 29.36 4.20 -25.74
N VAL A 577 30.28 5.08 -25.37
CA VAL A 577 29.97 6.43 -24.86
C VAL A 577 30.71 7.42 -25.75
N ASN A 578 29.97 8.34 -26.37
CA ASN A 578 30.51 9.34 -27.30
C ASN A 578 29.69 10.65 -27.29
N THR A 579 29.94 11.57 -28.23
CA THR A 579 29.37 12.93 -28.24
C THR A 579 28.33 13.19 -29.33
N GLU A 580 28.02 12.23 -30.20
CA GLU A 580 27.26 12.54 -31.44
C GLU A 580 25.81 12.06 -31.45
N LYS A 581 25.54 10.81 -31.05
CA LYS A 581 24.20 10.18 -31.14
C LYS A 581 24.02 9.16 -30.02
N GLY A 582 22.79 8.95 -29.53
CA GLY A 582 22.48 7.91 -28.53
C GLY A 582 21.52 8.39 -27.43
N THR A 583 21.58 7.75 -26.26
CA THR A 583 20.82 8.22 -25.08
C THR A 583 21.61 9.33 -24.36
N PRO A 584 21.07 10.55 -24.23
CA PRO A 584 21.81 11.68 -23.66
C PRO A 584 21.96 11.58 -22.14
N ILE A 585 23.13 11.94 -21.64
CA ILE A 585 23.49 12.10 -20.23
C ILE A 585 24.03 13.51 -20.04
N PRO A 586 23.29 14.39 -19.35
CA PRO A 586 23.79 15.72 -19.01
C PRO A 586 24.92 15.63 -18.00
N ILE A 587 26.00 16.34 -18.29
CA ILE A 587 27.19 16.46 -17.44
C ILE A 587 27.61 17.93 -17.33
N THR A 588 28.42 18.25 -16.32
CA THR A 588 29.01 19.60 -16.17
C THR A 588 30.51 19.52 -16.36
N VAL A 589 31.04 20.23 -17.34
CA VAL A 589 32.47 20.34 -17.64
C VAL A 589 32.86 21.82 -17.56
N ASP A 590 33.82 22.16 -16.70
CA ASP A 590 34.25 23.56 -16.46
C ASP A 590 33.09 24.55 -16.21
N GLY A 591 32.04 24.09 -15.53
CA GLY A 591 30.85 24.90 -15.22
C GLY A 591 29.86 25.08 -16.38
N VAL A 592 30.12 24.47 -17.55
CA VAL A 592 29.22 24.45 -18.71
C VAL A 592 28.49 23.10 -18.79
N SER A 593 27.20 23.14 -19.14
CA SER A 593 26.40 21.93 -19.31
C SER A 593 26.66 21.32 -20.69
N GLU A 594 27.18 20.10 -20.71
CA GLU A 594 27.49 19.32 -21.92
C GLU A 594 26.68 18.01 -21.95
N LEU A 595 26.67 17.34 -23.10
CA LEU A 595 25.97 16.06 -23.29
C LEU A 595 26.93 14.96 -23.74
N LEU A 596 26.94 13.85 -23.00
CA LEU A 596 27.46 12.57 -23.48
C LEU A 596 26.32 11.66 -23.91
N PHE A 597 26.58 10.75 -24.84
CA PHE A 597 25.61 9.82 -25.37
C PHE A 597 26.05 8.38 -25.15
N VAL A 598 25.15 7.55 -24.66
CA VAL A 598 25.36 6.10 -24.52
C VAL A 598 24.69 5.38 -25.68
N ASN A 599 25.46 4.55 -26.39
CA ASN A 599 25.06 3.75 -27.53
C ASN A 599 25.14 2.27 -27.27
N ILE A 600 24.26 1.52 -27.91
CA ILE A 600 24.30 0.05 -27.93
C ILE A 600 24.95 -0.37 -29.25
N LEU A 601 26.17 -0.88 -29.19
CA LEU A 601 26.87 -1.40 -30.38
C LEU A 601 26.34 -2.79 -30.77
N ALA A 602 26.13 -3.66 -29.77
CA ALA A 602 25.61 -5.00 -29.99
C ALA A 602 24.84 -5.51 -28.78
N ALA A 603 23.80 -6.34 -29.02
CA ALA A 603 23.05 -7.03 -27.97
C ALA A 603 22.78 -8.50 -28.37
N LYS A 604 23.49 -9.44 -27.74
CA LYS A 604 23.42 -10.88 -28.06
C LYS A 604 22.72 -11.66 -26.95
N LEU A 605 21.65 -12.39 -27.27
CA LEU A 605 20.93 -13.24 -26.31
C LEU A 605 21.77 -14.47 -25.92
N LEU A 606 22.09 -14.61 -24.64
CA LEU A 606 22.85 -15.73 -24.07
C LEU A 606 21.96 -16.84 -23.52
N SER A 607 20.86 -16.48 -22.85
CA SER A 607 19.90 -17.45 -22.33
C SER A 607 18.53 -16.83 -22.19
N ALA A 608 17.50 -17.68 -22.27
CA ALA A 608 16.12 -17.27 -22.14
C ALA A 608 15.36 -18.20 -21.18
N SER A 609 14.34 -17.63 -20.55
CA SER A 609 13.40 -18.40 -19.75
C SER A 609 11.99 -17.82 -19.83
N VAL A 610 11.02 -18.72 -19.84
CA VAL A 610 9.59 -18.40 -19.79
C VAL A 610 9.05 -18.92 -18.47
N ASN A 611 8.42 -18.07 -17.67
CA ASN A 611 7.89 -18.42 -16.35
C ASN A 611 8.94 -19.16 -15.47
N SER A 612 10.17 -18.65 -15.48
CA SER A 612 11.35 -19.19 -14.77
C SER A 612 11.87 -20.55 -15.24
N LYS A 613 11.34 -21.10 -16.35
CA LYS A 613 11.86 -22.32 -16.99
C LYS A 613 12.76 -21.96 -18.17
N LYS A 614 13.96 -22.55 -18.23
CA LYS A 614 14.89 -22.37 -19.36
C LYS A 614 14.30 -22.95 -20.64
N CYS A 615 14.47 -22.25 -21.75
CA CYS A 615 14.03 -22.67 -23.08
C CYS A 615 15.14 -22.50 -24.13
N SER A 616 14.94 -23.08 -25.31
CA SER A 616 15.87 -22.99 -26.43
C SER A 616 15.93 -21.58 -27.03
N ILE A 617 17.14 -21.13 -27.33
CA ILE A 617 17.42 -19.79 -27.86
C ILE A 617 16.83 -19.61 -29.26
N GLY A 618 16.88 -20.66 -30.10
CA GLY A 618 16.36 -20.61 -31.47
C GLY A 618 14.87 -20.28 -31.52
N LEU A 619 14.06 -21.06 -30.81
CA LEU A 619 12.60 -20.91 -30.79
C LEU A 619 12.17 -19.66 -29.98
N PHE A 620 12.93 -19.29 -28.94
CA PHE A 620 12.75 -18.02 -28.23
C PHE A 620 13.06 -16.78 -29.09
N SER A 621 13.98 -16.90 -30.05
CA SER A 621 14.34 -15.79 -30.93
C SER A 621 13.17 -15.32 -31.80
N ARG A 622 12.16 -16.18 -32.05
CA ARG A 622 10.94 -15.91 -32.82
C ARG A 622 9.89 -15.11 -32.05
N LEU A 623 9.69 -15.41 -30.77
CA LEU A 623 8.87 -14.58 -29.87
C LEU A 623 9.34 -13.13 -29.84
N SER A 624 10.61 -12.92 -30.13
CA SER A 624 11.28 -11.65 -29.97
C SER A 624 11.63 -10.99 -31.30
N LYS A 625 11.38 -11.62 -32.47
CA LYS A 625 11.95 -11.21 -33.78
C LYS A 625 11.39 -9.91 -34.40
N ASP A 626 10.31 -9.35 -33.88
CA ASP A 626 9.86 -8.00 -34.25
C ASP A 626 10.77 -6.95 -33.54
N GLU A 627 10.89 -5.73 -34.08
CA GLU A 627 11.80 -4.61 -33.68
C GLU A 627 11.94 -4.27 -32.17
N GLU A 628 11.19 -4.95 -31.29
CA GLU A 628 11.16 -4.81 -29.84
C GLU A 628 12.46 -5.24 -29.10
N LYS A 629 13.34 -6.07 -29.67
CA LYS A 629 14.58 -6.54 -28.97
C LYS A 629 15.48 -5.38 -28.56
N PHE A 630 15.65 -4.42 -29.47
CA PHE A 630 16.44 -3.22 -29.23
C PHE A 630 15.69 -2.26 -28.31
N ASN A 631 14.37 -2.13 -28.44
CA ASN A 631 13.59 -1.18 -27.65
C ASN A 631 13.58 -1.49 -26.14
N VAL A 632 13.52 -2.76 -25.72
CA VAL A 632 13.48 -3.08 -24.28
C VAL A 632 14.87 -2.96 -23.62
N VAL A 633 15.92 -3.41 -24.31
CA VAL A 633 17.32 -3.24 -23.87
C VAL A 633 17.66 -1.75 -23.82
N ALA A 634 17.31 -0.99 -24.88
CA ALA A 634 17.48 0.46 -24.94
C ALA A 634 16.66 1.21 -23.88
N SER A 635 15.41 0.82 -23.61
CA SER A 635 14.61 1.42 -22.55
C SER A 635 15.24 1.24 -21.17
N LYS A 636 15.82 0.07 -20.91
CA LYS A 636 16.51 -0.20 -19.65
C LYS A 636 17.81 0.60 -19.53
N ILE A 637 18.56 0.74 -20.61
CA ILE A 637 19.75 1.60 -20.67
C ILE A 637 19.38 3.07 -20.52
N LYS A 638 18.26 3.50 -21.10
CA LYS A 638 17.72 4.86 -20.92
C LYS A 638 17.40 5.16 -19.46
N ALA A 639 16.76 4.23 -18.75
CA ALA A 639 16.51 4.37 -17.32
C ALA A 639 17.81 4.40 -16.50
N MET A 640 18.82 3.60 -16.87
CA MET A 640 20.14 3.66 -16.23
C MET A 640 20.83 5.01 -16.49
N ALA A 641 20.79 5.51 -17.72
CA ALA A 641 21.36 6.80 -18.10
C ALA A 641 20.75 7.95 -17.28
N SER A 642 19.43 7.94 -17.04
CA SER A 642 18.77 8.90 -16.15
C SER A 642 19.28 8.82 -14.71
N ASN A 643 19.48 7.62 -14.17
CA ASN A 643 20.05 7.44 -12.82
C ASN A 643 21.51 7.92 -12.75
N VAL A 644 22.30 7.63 -13.78
CA VAL A 644 23.69 8.10 -13.88
C VAL A 644 23.74 9.62 -13.95
N ALA A 645 22.87 10.24 -14.76
CA ALA A 645 22.72 11.69 -14.82
C ALA A 645 22.40 12.30 -13.44
N GLU A 646 21.53 11.65 -12.65
CA GLU A 646 21.19 12.11 -11.30
C GLU A 646 22.37 11.98 -10.33
N GLN A 647 23.16 10.91 -10.41
CA GLN A 647 24.38 10.74 -9.62
C GLN A 647 25.43 11.80 -9.96
N LEU A 648 25.53 12.15 -11.25
CA LEU A 648 26.52 13.10 -11.76
C LEU A 648 26.11 14.58 -11.60
N LYS A 649 24.86 14.89 -11.18
CA LYS A 649 24.41 16.28 -10.94
C LYS A 649 25.26 17.09 -9.97
N LYS A 650 26.05 16.44 -9.11
CA LYS A 650 26.94 17.09 -8.14
C LYS A 650 28.42 17.00 -8.51
N ALA A 651 28.76 16.29 -9.57
CA ALA A 651 30.13 16.15 -10.06
C ALA A 651 30.38 17.21 -11.14
N SER A 652 31.54 17.87 -11.08
CA SER A 652 32.03 18.76 -12.12
C SER A 652 33.36 18.22 -12.61
N PHE A 653 33.50 18.07 -13.93
CA PHE A 653 34.70 17.56 -14.58
C PHE A 653 35.52 18.70 -15.19
N SER A 654 36.83 18.52 -15.35
CA SER A 654 37.71 19.54 -15.95
C SER A 654 37.85 19.37 -17.46
N THR A 655 37.63 18.15 -17.97
CA THR A 655 37.67 17.85 -19.41
C THR A 655 36.57 16.87 -19.81
N MET A 656 36.24 16.84 -21.11
CA MET A 656 35.29 15.87 -21.67
C MET A 656 35.80 14.42 -21.53
N ASP A 657 37.12 14.20 -21.66
CA ASP A 657 37.72 12.88 -21.54
C ASP A 657 37.58 12.31 -20.11
N GLU A 658 37.75 13.15 -19.08
CA GLU A 658 37.50 12.78 -17.69
C GLU A 658 36.04 12.37 -17.45
N ALA A 659 35.10 13.14 -18.02
CA ALA A 659 33.67 12.84 -17.91
C ALA A 659 33.29 11.54 -18.63
N GLU A 660 33.88 11.28 -19.80
CA GLU A 660 33.66 10.04 -20.56
C GLU A 660 34.16 8.81 -19.79
N ILE A 661 35.37 8.88 -19.20
CA ILE A 661 35.93 7.82 -18.37
C ILE A 661 35.02 7.54 -17.17
N ALA A 662 34.58 8.58 -16.46
CA ALA A 662 33.71 8.44 -15.29
C ALA A 662 32.36 7.78 -15.65
N VAL A 663 31.74 8.19 -16.75
CA VAL A 663 30.50 7.56 -17.24
C VAL A 663 30.75 6.09 -17.61
N LYS A 664 31.85 5.79 -18.31
CA LYS A 664 32.23 4.40 -18.67
C LYS A 664 32.44 3.52 -17.44
N GLU A 665 33.07 4.03 -16.38
CA GLU A 665 33.27 3.31 -15.13
C GLU A 665 31.96 3.05 -14.39
N ILE A 666 31.07 4.03 -14.28
CA ILE A 666 29.75 3.85 -13.64
C ILE A 666 28.92 2.80 -14.39
N PHE A 667 28.91 2.84 -15.73
CA PHE A 667 28.22 1.79 -16.50
C PHE A 667 28.86 0.41 -16.35
N LYS A 668 30.18 0.33 -16.18
CA LYS A 668 30.90 -0.91 -15.89
C LYS A 668 30.56 -1.46 -14.50
N GLU A 669 30.35 -0.61 -13.50
CA GLU A 669 29.84 -1.02 -12.18
C GLU A 669 28.38 -1.49 -12.24
N LEU A 670 27.54 -0.80 -13.01
CA LEU A 670 26.12 -1.16 -13.18
C LEU A 670 25.95 -2.47 -13.97
N ILE A 671 26.89 -2.81 -14.86
CA ILE A 671 26.87 -4.03 -15.68
C ILE A 671 28.26 -4.74 -15.65
N PRO A 672 28.68 -5.35 -14.52
CA PRO A 672 30.06 -5.84 -14.34
C PRO A 672 30.51 -6.96 -15.27
N SER A 673 29.57 -7.62 -15.96
CA SER A 673 29.83 -8.78 -16.82
C SER A 673 29.38 -8.58 -18.26
N ASN A 674 29.03 -7.33 -18.64
CA ASN A 674 28.30 -6.99 -19.86
C ASN A 674 26.97 -7.75 -20.03
N ASN A 675 26.54 -8.52 -19.02
CA ASN A 675 25.32 -9.31 -19.07
C ASN A 675 24.17 -8.54 -18.42
N MET A 676 23.17 -8.19 -19.22
CA MET A 676 21.95 -7.55 -18.76
C MET A 676 20.79 -8.53 -18.81
N SER A 677 20.13 -8.73 -17.65
CA SER A 677 18.87 -9.46 -17.62
C SER A 677 17.68 -8.53 -17.79
N VAL A 678 16.81 -8.84 -18.74
CA VAL A 678 15.59 -8.11 -19.04
C VAL A 678 14.39 -9.03 -18.80
N THR A 679 13.40 -8.54 -18.06
CA THR A 679 12.14 -9.26 -17.83
C THR A 679 11.00 -8.51 -18.49
N THR A 680 10.35 -9.14 -19.46
CA THR A 680 9.09 -8.68 -20.08
C THR A 680 7.94 -9.58 -19.64
N HIS A 681 6.72 -9.24 -20.05
CA HIS A 681 5.54 -10.06 -19.76
C HIS A 681 4.83 -10.43 -21.06
N LEU A 682 4.70 -11.74 -21.31
CA LEU A 682 3.91 -12.22 -22.44
C LEU A 682 2.44 -12.36 -22.05
N PRO A 683 1.53 -11.87 -22.90
CA PRO A 683 0.10 -11.88 -22.63
C PRO A 683 -0.57 -13.25 -22.89
N PHE A 684 -1.80 -13.41 -22.41
CA PHE A 684 -2.74 -14.48 -22.80
C PHE A 684 -2.41 -15.92 -22.37
N LEU A 685 -1.65 -16.09 -21.28
CA LEU A 685 -1.42 -17.41 -20.67
C LEU A 685 -2.00 -17.46 -19.26
N ALA A 686 -3.02 -18.28 -19.07
CA ALA A 686 -3.73 -18.46 -17.80
C ALA A 686 -3.37 -19.81 -17.17
N LYS A 687 -3.45 -19.91 -15.83
CA LYS A 687 -3.27 -21.18 -15.12
C LYS A 687 -4.58 -21.96 -15.12
N GLU A 688 -4.54 -23.18 -15.63
CA GLU A 688 -5.67 -24.10 -15.65
C GLU A 688 -5.33 -25.39 -14.89
N THR A 689 -6.30 -25.94 -14.17
CA THR A 689 -6.09 -27.16 -13.39
C THR A 689 -6.35 -28.37 -14.28
N LEU A 690 -5.28 -29.08 -14.63
CA LEU A 690 -5.31 -30.29 -15.45
C LEU A 690 -6.00 -31.43 -14.67
N ILE A 691 -5.48 -31.73 -13.48
CA ILE A 691 -6.05 -32.71 -12.54
C ILE A 691 -5.78 -32.30 -11.09
N ASN A 692 -6.52 -32.90 -10.17
CA ASN A 692 -6.24 -32.82 -8.75
C ASN A 692 -5.55 -34.10 -8.27
N ALA A 693 -4.29 -34.01 -7.84
CA ALA A 693 -3.55 -35.15 -7.30
C ALA A 693 -3.72 -35.25 -5.77
N LYS A 694 -3.88 -36.47 -5.25
CA LYS A 694 -3.95 -36.72 -3.81
C LYS A 694 -2.53 -36.78 -3.22
N ARG A 695 -2.34 -36.14 -2.06
CA ARG A 695 -1.09 -36.21 -1.29
C ARG A 695 -0.90 -37.59 -0.67
N THR A 696 0.35 -38.05 -0.60
CA THR A 696 0.73 -39.33 0.02
C THR A 696 0.53 -39.34 1.52
N LYS A 697 0.86 -38.24 2.20
CA LYS A 697 0.59 -38.03 3.63
C LYS A 697 -0.58 -37.06 3.79
N ALA A 698 -1.66 -37.55 4.40
CA ALA A 698 -2.83 -36.72 4.67
C ALA A 698 -2.45 -35.60 5.65
N LYS A 699 -2.72 -34.34 5.27
CA LYS A 699 -2.46 -33.18 6.13
C LYS A 699 -3.72 -32.83 6.90
N LYS A 700 -3.59 -32.67 8.23
CA LYS A 700 -4.67 -32.13 9.06
C LYS A 700 -4.94 -30.68 8.64
N ALA A 701 -6.15 -30.40 8.16
CA ALA A 701 -6.51 -29.06 7.71
C ALA A 701 -6.75 -28.15 8.92
N ALA A 702 -5.92 -27.11 9.08
CA ALA A 702 -6.11 -26.12 10.13
C ALA A 702 -7.45 -25.38 9.94
N PRO A 703 -8.20 -25.11 11.03
CA PRO A 703 -9.44 -24.36 10.93
C PRO A 703 -9.16 -22.91 10.56
N LYS A 704 -9.60 -22.47 9.38
CA LYS A 704 -9.74 -21.02 9.09
C LYS A 704 -10.91 -20.47 9.90
N ILE A 705 -10.63 -19.64 10.91
CA ILE A 705 -11.66 -18.95 11.69
C ILE A 705 -12.07 -17.69 10.92
N ASN A 706 -12.87 -17.89 9.87
CA ASN A 706 -13.48 -16.80 9.10
C ASN A 706 -14.86 -16.48 9.70
N PHE A 707 -14.85 -16.00 10.94
CA PHE A 707 -16.05 -15.53 11.61
C PHE A 707 -15.80 -14.14 12.16
N THR A 708 -16.71 -13.23 11.87
CA THR A 708 -16.72 -11.90 12.47
C THR A 708 -17.00 -12.07 13.96
N LYS A 709 -15.95 -12.04 14.79
CA LYS A 709 -16.11 -12.08 16.26
C LYS A 709 -16.95 -10.88 16.67
N ARG A 710 -18.21 -11.12 17.05
CA ARG A 710 -19.10 -10.10 17.60
C ARG A 710 -18.56 -9.73 18.98
N ARG A 711 -18.19 -8.46 19.17
CA ARG A 711 -17.75 -7.97 20.48
C ARG A 711 -18.97 -7.95 21.39
N TYR A 712 -18.88 -8.61 22.54
CA TYR A 712 -19.88 -8.53 23.59
C TYR A 712 -19.30 -7.71 24.73
N LEU A 713 -20.07 -6.75 25.22
CA LEU A 713 -19.75 -5.97 26.40
C LEU A 713 -20.62 -6.49 27.54
N LYS A 714 -19.99 -6.93 28.63
CA LYS A 714 -20.72 -7.26 29.86
C LYS A 714 -20.83 -5.99 30.68
N ILE A 715 -22.02 -5.40 30.74
CA ILE A 715 -22.30 -4.19 31.52
C ILE A 715 -23.35 -4.58 32.55
N SER A 716 -23.02 -4.45 33.84
CA SER A 716 -23.92 -4.77 34.96
C SER A 716 -24.57 -6.15 34.84
N GLY A 717 -23.79 -7.18 34.49
CA GLY A 717 -24.26 -8.56 34.32
C GLY A 717 -25.03 -8.83 33.01
N LYS A 718 -25.47 -7.81 32.27
CA LYS A 718 -26.16 -7.95 30.99
C LYS A 718 -25.16 -7.94 29.83
N ILE A 719 -25.38 -8.83 28.85
CA ILE A 719 -24.57 -8.91 27.64
C ILE A 719 -25.12 -7.91 26.62
N LYS A 720 -24.46 -6.76 26.46
CA LYS A 720 -24.77 -5.77 25.41
C LYS A 720 -23.91 -6.06 24.17
N LYS A 721 -24.52 -6.07 22.99
CA LYS A 721 -23.81 -6.28 21.73
C LYS A 721 -22.99 -5.02 21.42
N GLY A 722 -21.69 -5.18 21.14
CA GLY A 722 -20.82 -4.09 20.69
C GLY A 722 -20.84 -3.89 19.17
N THR A 723 -20.27 -2.77 18.71
CA THR A 723 -20.10 -2.47 17.29
C THR A 723 -19.26 -3.56 16.62
N THR A 724 -19.85 -4.30 15.70
CA THR A 724 -19.16 -5.37 14.96
C THR A 724 -18.89 -4.87 13.54
N ARG A 725 -17.62 -4.71 13.17
CA ARG A 725 -17.26 -4.42 11.77
C ARG A 725 -17.71 -5.59 10.91
N LEU A 726 -18.57 -5.36 9.93
CA LEU A 726 -18.98 -6.39 8.98
C LEU A 726 -17.77 -6.76 8.12
N SER A 727 -17.20 -7.93 8.38
CA SER A 727 -16.19 -8.54 7.52
C SER A 727 -16.88 -9.51 6.58
N PHE A 728 -16.72 -9.29 5.29
CA PHE A 728 -17.14 -10.24 4.26
C PHE A 728 -15.93 -11.05 3.81
N TYR A 729 -16.13 -12.34 3.65
CA TYR A 729 -15.07 -13.28 3.30
C TYR A 729 -15.35 -13.83 1.90
N PRO A 730 -14.31 -14.05 1.08
CA PRO A 730 -14.49 -14.70 -0.21
C PRO A 730 -15.11 -16.09 -0.02
N LEU A 731 -16.05 -16.42 -0.90
CA LEU A 731 -16.69 -17.73 -0.89
C LEU A 731 -15.72 -18.81 -1.38
N SER A 732 -15.65 -19.94 -0.69
CA SER A 732 -14.96 -21.15 -1.15
C SER A 732 -15.94 -22.31 -1.27
N THR A 733 -16.15 -22.84 -2.46
CA THR A 733 -17.02 -24.01 -2.70
C THR A 733 -16.33 -25.33 -2.33
N GLU A 734 -15.01 -25.35 -2.29
CA GLU A 734 -14.23 -26.53 -1.91
C GLU A 734 -14.17 -26.75 -0.40
N SER A 735 -13.98 -28.02 -0.02
CA SER A 735 -13.85 -28.42 1.38
C SER A 735 -12.42 -28.20 1.90
N ARG A 736 -12.25 -27.86 3.19
CA ARG A 736 -10.91 -27.72 3.81
C ARG A 736 -10.07 -29.00 3.68
N TYR A 737 -10.71 -30.15 3.79
CA TYR A 737 -10.07 -31.45 3.62
C TYR A 737 -9.55 -31.62 2.19
N THR A 738 -10.38 -31.25 1.20
CA THR A 738 -10.03 -31.25 -0.23
C THR A 738 -8.83 -30.35 -0.48
N GLN A 739 -8.86 -29.09 -0.01
CA GLN A 739 -7.75 -28.14 -0.20
C GLN A 739 -6.43 -28.57 0.47
N ALA A 740 -6.50 -29.28 1.60
CA ALA A 740 -5.31 -29.74 2.31
C ALA A 740 -4.69 -31.01 1.71
N ASN A 741 -5.50 -31.85 1.05
CA ASN A 741 -5.11 -33.19 0.59
C ASN A 741 -5.07 -33.34 -0.93
N LEU A 742 -5.73 -32.44 -1.68
CA LEU A 742 -5.56 -32.32 -3.12
C LEU A 742 -4.54 -31.23 -3.43
N GLN A 743 -3.64 -31.56 -4.34
CA GLN A 743 -2.73 -30.64 -4.97
C GLN A 743 -3.18 -30.50 -6.43
N PRO A 744 -3.68 -29.33 -6.85
CA PRO A 744 -4.00 -29.11 -8.25
C PRO A 744 -2.69 -29.13 -9.04
N ILE A 745 -2.64 -29.97 -10.06
CA ILE A 745 -1.58 -29.95 -11.07
C ILE A 745 -2.05 -28.94 -12.10
N GLN A 746 -1.40 -27.78 -12.09
CA GLN A 746 -1.76 -26.68 -12.96
C GLN A 746 -0.83 -26.64 -14.15
N ILE A 747 -1.40 -26.47 -15.33
CA ILE A 747 -0.67 -26.11 -16.54
C ILE A 747 -1.06 -24.70 -16.96
N LEU A 748 -0.27 -24.08 -17.83
CA LEU A 748 -0.71 -22.88 -18.54
C LEU A 748 -1.62 -23.31 -19.69
N THR A 749 -2.57 -22.47 -20.08
CA THR A 749 -3.37 -22.59 -21.31
C THR A 749 -3.50 -21.22 -21.96
N THR A 750 -3.65 -21.19 -23.29
CA THR A 750 -3.84 -19.93 -24.02
C THR A 750 -5.25 -19.38 -23.78
N ASN A 751 -5.33 -18.19 -23.21
CA ASN A 751 -6.57 -17.48 -22.94
C ASN A 751 -6.50 -16.05 -23.52
N PRO A 752 -7.08 -15.80 -24.71
CA PRO A 752 -7.02 -14.50 -25.38
C PRO A 752 -7.96 -13.45 -24.79
N SER A 753 -8.35 -13.54 -23.51
CA SER A 753 -9.12 -12.49 -22.85
C SER A 753 -8.29 -11.23 -22.61
N ALA A 754 -8.81 -10.10 -23.05
CA ALA A 754 -8.23 -8.77 -22.89
C ALA A 754 -9.29 -7.76 -22.42
N GLN A 755 -8.84 -6.65 -21.85
CA GLN A 755 -9.69 -5.53 -21.48
C GLN A 755 -8.98 -4.22 -21.82
N TYR A 756 -9.69 -3.27 -22.40
CA TYR A 756 -9.16 -1.92 -22.56
C TYR A 756 -8.97 -1.26 -21.19
N GLN A 757 -7.76 -0.76 -20.94
CA GLN A 757 -7.46 0.03 -19.77
C GLN A 757 -6.87 1.37 -20.22
N SER A 758 -7.35 2.46 -19.61
CA SER A 758 -6.69 3.76 -19.78
C SER A 758 -5.32 3.70 -19.13
N GLU A 759 -4.30 4.21 -19.80
CA GLU A 759 -2.98 4.33 -19.21
C GLU A 759 -3.06 5.24 -17.98
N MET A 760 -2.68 4.72 -16.82
CA MET A 760 -2.45 5.56 -15.65
C MET A 760 -1.02 6.07 -15.73
N CYS A 761 -0.83 7.37 -15.96
CA CYS A 761 0.48 7.98 -15.81
C CYS A 761 0.93 7.84 -14.35
N LEU A 762 1.98 7.06 -14.13
CA LEU A 762 2.64 6.96 -12.85
C LEU A 762 3.86 7.89 -12.89
N HIS A 763 3.82 8.94 -12.09
CA HIS A 763 4.98 9.79 -11.88
C HIS A 763 5.85 9.14 -10.80
N GLU A 764 6.88 8.40 -11.23
CA GLU A 764 7.80 7.66 -10.33
C GLU A 764 8.84 8.57 -9.66
N ASP A 765 9.04 9.77 -10.19
CA ASP A 765 10.13 10.72 -9.87
C ASP A 765 10.21 11.13 -8.39
N ASP A 766 9.18 10.87 -7.59
CA ASP A 766 9.05 11.37 -6.22
C ASP A 766 9.06 10.28 -5.14
N LEU A 767 9.13 8.99 -5.53
CA LEU A 767 9.01 7.84 -4.62
C LEU A 767 10.30 7.00 -4.51
N ASN A 768 11.21 7.13 -5.48
CA ASN A 768 12.47 6.39 -5.53
C ASN A 768 13.72 7.28 -5.50
N GLY A 769 13.58 8.61 -5.43
CA GLY A 769 14.67 9.58 -5.43
C GLY A 769 15.41 9.67 -4.08
N SER A 770 16.67 9.20 -4.10
CA SER A 770 17.81 9.43 -3.19
C SER A 770 17.61 9.34 -1.66
N SER A 771 18.51 8.58 -1.03
CA SER A 771 18.74 8.45 0.42
C SER A 771 17.63 7.71 1.18
N ASP A 772 18.03 6.59 1.78
CA ASP A 772 17.32 5.94 2.87
C ASP A 772 16.65 6.98 3.80
N LEU A 773 15.41 6.67 4.24
CA LEU A 773 14.70 7.21 5.43
C LEU A 773 13.43 8.06 5.24
N ILE A 774 12.90 8.24 4.03
CA ILE A 774 11.60 8.92 3.84
C ILE A 774 10.51 7.95 3.31
N GLU A 775 9.31 8.14 3.85
CA GLU A 775 8.15 7.24 3.89
C GLU A 775 7.74 6.53 2.58
N LYS A 776 7.48 5.22 2.65
CA LYS A 776 6.68 4.51 1.65
C LYS A 776 5.19 4.78 1.88
N VAL A 777 4.72 5.98 1.55
CA VAL A 777 3.28 6.31 1.54
C VAL A 777 2.63 5.72 0.29
N ASN A 778 1.38 5.24 0.41
CA ASN A 778 0.65 4.68 -0.73
C ASN A 778 0.18 5.73 -1.74
N ILE A 779 -0.15 6.94 -1.27
CA ILE A 779 -0.64 8.07 -2.06
C ILE A 779 0.07 9.33 -1.54
N LYS A 780 0.81 10.03 -2.41
CA LYS A 780 1.56 11.25 -2.11
C LYS A 780 1.01 12.39 -2.97
N ILE A 781 1.05 13.61 -2.44
CA ILE A 781 0.80 14.84 -3.19
C ILE A 781 2.10 15.63 -3.24
N SER A 782 2.55 15.98 -4.45
CA SER A 782 3.83 16.67 -4.66
C SER A 782 3.62 18.17 -4.70
N ASP A 783 4.29 18.92 -3.82
CA ASP A 783 4.17 20.38 -3.79
C ASP A 783 4.72 21.01 -5.08
N LYS A 784 5.75 20.41 -5.67
CA LYS A 784 6.30 20.82 -6.98
C LYS A 784 5.27 20.63 -8.10
N ALA A 785 4.67 19.44 -8.19
CA ALA A 785 3.67 19.17 -9.22
C ALA A 785 2.38 20.00 -9.03
N VAL A 786 2.00 20.31 -7.78
CA VAL A 786 0.90 21.25 -7.51
C VAL A 786 1.24 22.64 -8.06
N ALA A 787 2.46 23.15 -7.84
CA ALA A 787 2.88 24.45 -8.36
C ALA A 787 2.90 24.48 -9.91
N GLU A 788 3.41 23.43 -10.55
CA GLU A 788 3.40 23.28 -12.01
C GLU A 788 1.98 23.19 -12.57
N TRP A 789 1.10 22.44 -11.91
CA TRP A 789 -0.31 22.33 -12.28
C TRP A 789 -1.04 23.68 -12.15
N LEU A 790 -0.75 24.47 -11.11
CA LEU A 790 -1.26 25.84 -10.99
C LEU A 790 -0.75 26.74 -12.12
N SER A 791 0.54 26.67 -12.46
CA SER A 791 1.15 27.47 -13.54
C SER A 791 0.60 27.15 -14.94
N SER A 792 0.00 25.96 -15.11
CA SER A 792 -0.63 25.50 -16.36
C SER A 792 -2.15 25.65 -16.34
N ASN A 793 -2.64 26.68 -15.63
CA ASN A 793 -4.07 27.01 -15.47
C ASN A 793 -4.91 25.80 -15.01
N GLY A 794 -4.35 24.94 -14.18
CA GLY A 794 -5.02 23.74 -13.70
C GLY A 794 -6.21 24.07 -12.81
N LEU A 795 -6.08 25.12 -11.97
CA LEU A 795 -7.15 25.55 -11.06
C LEU A 795 -8.39 25.99 -11.84
N GLU A 796 -8.22 26.87 -12.81
CA GLU A 796 -9.29 27.42 -13.64
C GLU A 796 -10.03 26.31 -14.38
N ARG A 797 -9.29 25.37 -15.00
CA ARG A 797 -9.85 24.19 -15.66
C ARG A 797 -10.68 23.33 -14.70
N ALA A 798 -10.15 23.05 -13.52
CA ALA A 798 -10.85 22.23 -12.52
C ALA A 798 -12.14 22.89 -12.00
N ILE A 799 -12.11 24.22 -11.79
CA ILE A 799 -13.30 25.00 -11.40
C ILE A 799 -14.32 25.02 -12.52
N GLU A 800 -13.91 25.20 -13.78
CA GLU A 800 -14.80 25.18 -14.94
C GLU A 800 -15.52 23.82 -15.08
N ILE A 801 -14.80 22.70 -14.90
CA ILE A 801 -15.38 21.35 -14.90
C ILE A 801 -16.42 21.21 -13.78
N HIS A 802 -16.11 21.66 -12.57
CA HIS A 802 -17.05 21.66 -11.44
C HIS A 802 -18.32 22.46 -11.78
N ASP A 803 -18.17 23.70 -12.22
CA ASP A 803 -19.28 24.63 -12.45
C ASP A 803 -20.20 24.15 -13.59
N LYS A 804 -19.62 23.67 -14.70
CA LYS A 804 -20.38 23.05 -15.80
C LYS A 804 -21.18 21.83 -15.32
N CYS A 805 -20.62 21.01 -14.43
CA CYS A 805 -21.31 19.85 -13.86
C CYS A 805 -22.48 20.26 -12.95
N VAL A 806 -22.27 21.27 -12.10
CA VAL A 806 -23.29 21.85 -11.23
C VAL A 806 -24.44 22.42 -12.07
N GLU A 807 -24.14 23.23 -13.08
CA GLU A 807 -25.13 23.83 -13.98
C GLU A 807 -25.98 22.76 -14.68
N ARG A 808 -25.35 21.74 -15.27
CA ARG A 808 -26.05 20.61 -15.90
C ARG A 808 -26.99 19.91 -14.94
N THR A 809 -26.55 19.68 -13.70
CA THR A 809 -27.36 18.99 -12.70
C THR A 809 -28.56 19.84 -12.28
N ILE A 810 -28.37 21.15 -12.08
CA ILE A 810 -29.45 22.09 -11.77
C ILE A 810 -30.48 22.13 -12.91
N ASN A 811 -30.03 22.24 -14.17
CA ASN A 811 -30.90 22.27 -15.34
C ASN A 811 -31.71 20.97 -15.47
N ASN A 812 -31.06 19.81 -15.32
CA ASN A 812 -31.73 18.50 -15.33
C ASN A 812 -32.77 18.37 -14.20
N SER A 813 -32.44 18.83 -12.99
CA SER A 813 -33.38 18.83 -11.86
C SER A 813 -34.58 19.76 -12.08
N ARG A 814 -34.39 20.92 -12.74
CA ARG A 814 -35.46 21.85 -13.09
C ARG A 814 -36.40 21.26 -14.15
N HIS A 815 -35.86 20.67 -15.21
CA HIS A 815 -36.66 20.03 -16.26
C HIS A 815 -37.51 18.86 -15.72
N ASN A 816 -36.93 18.02 -14.87
CA ASN A 816 -37.66 16.87 -14.30
C ASN A 816 -38.74 17.26 -13.29
N ARG A 817 -38.62 18.41 -12.61
CA ARG A 817 -39.70 18.93 -11.74
C ARG A 817 -40.97 19.30 -12.51
N MET A 818 -40.86 19.58 -13.81
CA MET A 818 -42.02 19.91 -14.64
C MET A 818 -42.78 18.66 -15.10
N GLN A 819 -42.15 17.48 -15.11
CA GLN A 819 -42.79 16.20 -15.42
C GLN A 819 -43.26 15.51 -14.13
N LYS A 820 -44.47 15.85 -13.68
CA LYS A 820 -45.14 15.16 -12.56
C LYS A 820 -45.49 13.71 -12.95
N SER A 821 -44.58 12.77 -12.75
CA SER A 821 -44.92 11.34 -12.76
C SER A 821 -44.79 10.74 -11.35
N THR A 822 -45.65 9.77 -11.09
CA THR A 822 -46.11 9.23 -9.80
C THR A 822 -45.03 8.50 -8.98
N PHE A 823 -43.75 8.60 -9.37
CA PHE A 823 -42.60 7.94 -8.74
C PHE A 823 -41.34 8.81 -8.71
N SER A 824 -41.50 10.13 -8.55
CA SER A 824 -40.38 11.06 -8.46
C SER A 824 -39.60 10.89 -7.15
N VAL A 825 -38.65 9.95 -7.11
CA VAL A 825 -37.44 10.13 -6.30
C VAL A 825 -36.82 11.44 -6.78
N THR A 826 -36.92 12.49 -5.98
CA THR A 826 -36.31 13.78 -6.28
C THR A 826 -34.82 13.53 -6.51
N LYS A 827 -34.39 13.55 -7.78
CA LYS A 827 -33.00 13.26 -8.14
C LYS A 827 -32.12 14.22 -7.35
N SER A 828 -31.30 13.68 -6.45
CA SER A 828 -30.46 14.46 -5.56
C SER A 828 -29.58 15.41 -6.38
N LEU A 829 -29.49 16.69 -5.98
CA LEU A 829 -28.51 17.62 -6.57
C LEU A 829 -27.08 17.13 -6.37
N ARG A 830 -26.86 16.30 -5.34
CA ARG A 830 -25.58 15.66 -5.04
C ARG A 830 -25.53 14.29 -5.70
N GLN A 831 -24.80 14.21 -6.79
CA GLN A 831 -24.48 12.99 -7.54
C GLN A 831 -22.96 12.82 -7.54
N LEU A 832 -22.49 11.58 -7.57
CA LEU A 832 -21.06 11.32 -7.70
C LEU A 832 -20.55 11.93 -9.02
N GLY A 833 -19.52 12.76 -8.93
CA GLY A 833 -18.84 13.32 -10.09
C GLY A 833 -18.13 12.26 -10.92
N ASP A 834 -17.76 12.63 -12.14
CA ASP A 834 -17.00 11.76 -13.05
C ASP A 834 -15.62 11.36 -12.47
N GLU A 835 -15.17 10.17 -12.84
CA GLU A 835 -13.88 9.57 -12.45
C GLU A 835 -12.67 10.31 -13.04
N SER A 836 -12.91 11.19 -14.00
CA SER A 836 -11.91 12.06 -14.61
C SER A 836 -11.07 12.83 -13.59
N VAL A 837 -11.65 13.26 -12.46
CA VAL A 837 -10.90 13.96 -11.38
C VAL A 837 -9.69 13.16 -10.92
N MET A 838 -9.90 11.87 -10.66
CA MET A 838 -8.83 10.99 -10.17
C MET A 838 -7.74 10.82 -11.23
N THR A 839 -8.17 10.57 -12.46
CA THR A 839 -7.29 10.32 -13.60
C THR A 839 -6.49 11.56 -13.99
N GLU A 840 -7.10 12.74 -13.97
CA GLU A 840 -6.48 14.02 -14.31
C GLU A 840 -5.44 14.45 -13.27
N LEU A 841 -5.76 14.34 -11.97
CA LEU A 841 -4.80 14.65 -10.90
C LEU A 841 -3.60 13.70 -10.89
N MET A 842 -3.79 12.44 -11.25
CA MET A 842 -2.69 11.49 -11.45
C MET A 842 -1.90 11.80 -12.73
N ARG A 843 -2.59 12.10 -13.84
CA ARG A 843 -1.97 12.44 -15.13
C ARG A 843 -1.02 13.63 -15.03
N HIS A 844 -1.39 14.66 -14.27
CA HIS A 844 -0.57 15.86 -14.05
C HIS A 844 0.47 15.71 -12.93
N GLY A 845 0.61 14.53 -12.30
CA GLY A 845 1.61 14.30 -11.24
C GLY A 845 1.29 14.97 -9.91
N VAL A 846 0.16 15.69 -9.81
CA VAL A 846 -0.35 16.27 -8.56
C VAL A 846 -0.50 15.18 -7.49
N ILE A 847 -0.96 14.00 -7.90
CA ILE A 847 -1.07 12.82 -7.04
C ILE A 847 -0.25 11.67 -7.60
N SER A 848 0.69 11.18 -6.80
CA SER A 848 1.52 10.02 -7.09
C SER A 848 1.14 8.83 -6.21
N VAL A 849 1.26 7.63 -6.77
CA VAL A 849 0.83 6.37 -6.13
C VAL A 849 1.98 5.37 -6.13
N SER A 850 2.16 4.66 -5.03
CA SER A 850 3.21 3.64 -4.95
C SER A 850 2.89 2.43 -5.83
N ASN A 851 3.91 1.90 -6.54
CA ASN A 851 3.76 0.72 -7.38
C ASN A 851 3.22 -0.51 -6.61
N LYS A 852 3.50 -0.60 -5.31
CA LYS A 852 2.94 -1.67 -4.45
C LYS A 852 1.44 -1.50 -4.18
N TYR A 853 0.94 -0.28 -4.13
CA TYR A 853 -0.47 0.02 -3.86
C TYR A 853 -1.34 -0.01 -5.12
N LEU A 854 -0.73 0.15 -6.31
CA LEU A 854 -1.44 0.21 -7.59
C LEU A 854 -2.47 -0.92 -7.81
N PRO A 855 -2.19 -2.22 -7.52
CA PRO A 855 -3.20 -3.27 -7.67
C PRO A 855 -4.42 -3.08 -6.75
N THR A 856 -4.19 -2.56 -5.54
CA THR A 856 -5.27 -2.27 -4.58
C THR A 856 -6.06 -1.05 -5.02
N LEU A 857 -5.39 -0.02 -5.52
CA LEU A 857 -6.04 1.17 -6.09
C LEU A 857 -6.96 0.77 -7.24
N MET A 858 -6.48 -0.04 -8.18
CA MET A 858 -7.27 -0.56 -9.30
C MET A 858 -8.50 -1.32 -8.83
N GLN A 859 -8.36 -2.18 -7.82
CA GLN A 859 -9.51 -2.90 -7.26
C GLN A 859 -10.54 -1.95 -6.61
N ILE A 860 -10.08 -0.92 -5.90
CA ILE A 860 -10.95 0.09 -5.30
C ILE A 860 -11.66 0.89 -6.39
N LYS A 861 -10.92 1.36 -7.40
CA LYS A 861 -11.44 2.10 -8.56
C LYS A 861 -12.56 1.30 -9.20
N LYS A 862 -12.27 0.10 -9.74
CA LYS A 862 -13.23 -0.80 -10.39
C LYS A 862 -14.51 -1.02 -9.57
N ARG A 863 -14.36 -1.26 -8.26
CA ARG A 863 -15.51 -1.44 -7.36
C ARG A 863 -16.35 -0.16 -7.28
N THR A 864 -15.71 0.99 -7.10
CA THR A 864 -16.39 2.30 -7.05
C THR A 864 -17.14 2.57 -8.36
N GLU A 865 -16.58 2.23 -9.53
CA GLU A 865 -17.25 2.39 -10.82
C GLU A 865 -18.49 1.49 -10.94
N ILE A 866 -18.37 0.20 -10.59
CA ILE A 866 -19.54 -0.71 -10.54
C ILE A 866 -20.62 -0.13 -9.63
N PHE A 867 -20.23 0.35 -8.46
CA PHE A 867 -21.17 0.91 -7.48
C PHE A 867 -21.82 2.20 -7.98
N ALA A 868 -21.10 3.02 -8.75
CA ALA A 868 -21.61 4.21 -9.40
C ALA A 868 -22.60 3.87 -10.52
N THR A 869 -22.25 2.93 -11.41
CA THR A 869 -23.13 2.45 -12.49
C THR A 869 -24.42 1.85 -11.95
N MET A 870 -24.36 1.16 -10.82
CA MET A 870 -25.53 0.61 -10.12
C MET A 870 -26.36 1.68 -9.38
N GLY A 871 -25.93 2.95 -9.33
CA GLY A 871 -26.61 4.03 -8.62
C GLY A 871 -26.55 3.90 -7.09
N SER A 872 -25.66 3.07 -6.54
CA SER A 872 -25.62 2.79 -5.10
C SER A 872 -25.25 4.01 -4.23
N TYR A 873 -24.63 5.02 -4.84
CA TYR A 873 -24.24 6.26 -4.17
C TYR A 873 -25.34 7.33 -4.14
N ASP A 874 -26.39 7.21 -4.95
CA ASP A 874 -27.50 8.17 -5.01
C ASP A 874 -28.29 8.24 -3.69
N TYR A 875 -28.24 7.15 -2.92
CA TYR A 875 -28.95 6.97 -1.66
C TYR A 875 -28.24 7.60 -0.46
N GLN A 876 -27.03 8.16 -0.61
CA GLN A 876 -26.25 8.70 0.50
C GLN A 876 -26.96 9.84 1.27
N SER A 877 -27.90 10.53 0.62
CA SER A 877 -28.64 11.62 1.24
C SER A 877 -29.92 11.16 1.97
N MET A 878 -30.42 9.97 1.69
CA MET A 878 -31.68 9.44 2.26
C MET A 878 -31.54 9.07 3.74
N ASN A 879 -32.66 9.04 4.46
CA ASN A 879 -32.70 8.51 5.82
C ASN A 879 -32.86 6.98 5.81
N TYR A 880 -32.60 6.35 6.95
CA TYR A 880 -32.64 4.89 7.06
C TYR A 880 -34.04 4.31 6.75
N GLU A 881 -35.09 4.94 7.26
CA GLU A 881 -36.48 4.50 7.07
C GLU A 881 -36.92 4.60 5.61
N ASP A 882 -36.61 5.72 4.94
CA ASP A 882 -36.91 5.92 3.53
C ASP A 882 -36.22 4.85 2.66
N LEU A 883 -34.95 4.55 2.98
CA LEU A 883 -34.20 3.54 2.25
C LEU A 883 -34.76 2.13 2.46
N LEU A 884 -35.22 1.83 3.67
CA LEU A 884 -35.82 0.54 4.00
C LEU A 884 -37.14 0.30 3.26
N ASN A 885 -37.87 1.37 2.95
CA ASN A 885 -39.14 1.33 2.23
C ASN A 885 -38.99 1.16 0.72
N LEU A 886 -37.76 1.20 0.18
CA LEU A 886 -37.54 0.98 -1.25
C LEU A 886 -37.84 -0.48 -1.63
N PRO A 887 -38.48 -0.74 -2.80
CA PRO A 887 -38.90 -2.09 -3.19
C PRO A 887 -37.77 -3.12 -3.27
N TRP A 888 -36.55 -2.67 -3.58
CA TRP A 888 -35.37 -3.53 -3.70
C TRP A 888 -34.63 -3.72 -2.37
N ALA A 889 -34.93 -2.95 -1.33
CA ALA A 889 -34.13 -2.91 -0.11
C ALA A 889 -34.26 -4.20 0.69
N ILE A 890 -33.11 -4.82 1.02
CA ILE A 890 -33.07 -6.07 1.76
C ILE A 890 -32.49 -5.82 3.16
N THR A 891 -33.26 -6.20 4.19
CA THR A 891 -32.80 -6.13 5.59
C THR A 891 -31.64 -7.08 5.86
N MET A 892 -30.75 -6.74 6.80
CA MET A 892 -29.70 -7.68 7.27
C MET A 892 -30.28 -9.01 7.78
N LYS A 893 -31.48 -9.00 8.38
CA LYS A 893 -32.18 -10.23 8.82
C LYS A 893 -32.49 -11.14 7.63
N GLN A 894 -33.09 -10.60 6.57
CA GLN A 894 -33.39 -11.36 5.36
C GLN A 894 -32.12 -11.80 4.64
N HIS A 895 -31.14 -10.91 4.48
CA HIS A 895 -29.85 -11.26 3.87
C HIS A 895 -29.12 -12.38 4.62
N ARG A 896 -29.13 -12.39 5.96
CA ARG A 896 -28.56 -13.51 6.76
C ARG A 896 -29.28 -14.83 6.49
N LYS A 897 -30.61 -14.81 6.33
CA LYS A 897 -31.42 -15.99 5.98
C LYS A 897 -31.05 -16.51 4.59
N ASP A 898 -30.95 -15.62 3.60
CA ASP A 898 -30.60 -15.96 2.22
C ASP A 898 -29.18 -16.53 2.14
N LYS A 899 -28.22 -15.85 2.76
CA LYS A 899 -26.83 -16.30 2.87
C LYS A 899 -26.73 -17.68 3.52
N ALA A 900 -27.55 -17.96 4.53
CA ALA A 900 -27.58 -19.29 5.14
C ALA A 900 -28.05 -20.37 4.14
N GLN A 901 -28.99 -20.07 3.23
CA GLN A 901 -29.40 -21.02 2.19
C GLN A 901 -28.27 -21.27 1.18
N VAL A 902 -27.57 -20.21 0.74
CA VAL A 902 -26.37 -20.37 -0.12
C VAL A 902 -25.33 -21.24 0.58
N LEU A 903 -25.07 -20.99 1.87
CA LEU A 903 -24.10 -21.78 2.65
C LEU A 903 -24.52 -23.25 2.83
N LYS A 904 -25.81 -23.58 2.84
CA LYS A 904 -26.28 -24.98 2.83
C LYS A 904 -25.93 -25.67 1.52
N VAL A 905 -26.13 -25.02 0.37
CA VAL A 905 -25.74 -25.59 -0.93
C VAL A 905 -24.23 -25.74 -1.01
N VAL A 906 -23.47 -24.73 -0.57
CA VAL A 906 -22.01 -24.82 -0.44
C VAL A 906 -21.59 -25.97 0.48
N ARG A 907 -22.30 -26.22 1.59
CA ARG A 907 -22.03 -27.38 2.46
C ARG A 907 -22.27 -28.70 1.72
N LYS A 908 -23.34 -28.82 0.92
CA LYS A 908 -23.58 -30.00 0.05
C LYS A 908 -22.45 -30.18 -0.95
N MET A 909 -22.03 -29.12 -1.65
CA MET A 909 -20.89 -29.15 -2.57
C MET A 909 -19.61 -29.58 -1.87
N ARG A 910 -19.29 -29.01 -0.70
CA ARG A 910 -18.11 -29.38 0.10
C ARG A 910 -18.13 -30.83 0.55
N ASN A 911 -19.29 -31.37 0.92
CA ASN A 911 -19.44 -32.77 1.29
C ASN A 911 -19.24 -33.69 0.08
N LYS A 912 -19.79 -33.32 -1.09
CA LYS A 912 -19.55 -34.02 -2.36
C LYS A 912 -18.06 -34.00 -2.71
N CYS A 913 -17.42 -32.83 -2.70
CA CYS A 913 -15.98 -32.68 -2.92
C CYS A 913 -15.15 -33.53 -1.95
N ARG A 914 -15.51 -33.57 -0.66
CA ARG A 914 -14.81 -34.40 0.34
C ARG A 914 -14.96 -35.89 0.02
N SER A 915 -16.16 -36.35 -0.30
CA SER A 915 -16.41 -37.73 -0.70
C SER A 915 -15.59 -38.09 -1.95
N SER A 916 -15.62 -37.25 -2.98
CA SER A 916 -14.80 -37.40 -4.19
C SER A 916 -13.30 -37.41 -3.87
N THR A 917 -12.82 -36.58 -2.95
CA THR A 917 -11.41 -36.56 -2.52
C THR A 917 -11.00 -37.86 -1.82
N MET A 918 -11.88 -38.42 -0.98
CA MET A 918 -11.62 -39.68 -0.30
C MET A 918 -11.59 -40.86 -1.28
N LYS A 919 -12.49 -40.84 -2.27
CA LYS A 919 -12.57 -41.80 -3.38
C LYS A 919 -11.51 -41.59 -4.46
N LEU A 920 -10.77 -40.48 -4.43
CA LEU A 920 -9.77 -40.16 -5.44
C LEU A 920 -8.57 -41.12 -5.29
N GLY A 921 -8.52 -42.10 -6.19
CA GLY A 921 -7.39 -43.00 -6.44
C GLY A 921 -7.65 -43.73 -7.76
N SER A 922 -6.73 -43.64 -8.72
CA SER A 922 -6.64 -44.53 -9.90
C SER A 922 -5.55 -44.02 -10.86
N VAL A 923 -4.94 -44.96 -11.59
CA VAL A 923 -4.07 -44.75 -12.76
C VAL A 923 -4.82 -44.04 -13.91
N ASP A 924 -6.15 -44.11 -13.97
CA ASP A 924 -6.95 -43.56 -15.08
C ASP A 924 -7.00 -42.02 -15.10
N ASN A 925 -7.06 -41.38 -13.93
CA ASN A 925 -6.94 -39.91 -13.84
C ASN A 925 -5.58 -39.42 -14.34
N LYS A 926 -4.55 -40.28 -14.24
CA LYS A 926 -3.18 -39.98 -14.68
C LYS A 926 -3.05 -40.10 -16.20
N LYS A 927 -3.72 -41.10 -16.80
CA LYS A 927 -3.83 -41.23 -18.26
C LYS A 927 -4.57 -40.04 -18.86
N GLN A 928 -5.69 -39.63 -18.24
CA GLN A 928 -6.44 -38.46 -18.67
C GLN A 928 -5.61 -37.18 -18.60
N ALA A 929 -4.81 -36.99 -17.55
CA ALA A 929 -3.88 -35.86 -17.43
C ALA A 929 -2.87 -35.79 -18.59
N VAL A 930 -2.22 -36.92 -18.91
CA VAL A 930 -1.27 -36.99 -20.03
C VAL A 930 -1.98 -36.70 -21.36
N SER A 931 -3.19 -37.24 -21.56
CA SER A 931 -3.99 -36.99 -22.75
C SER A 931 -4.35 -35.51 -22.89
N SER A 932 -4.89 -34.89 -21.85
CA SER A 932 -5.27 -33.46 -21.87
C SER A 932 -4.06 -32.53 -22.04
N PHE A 933 -2.89 -32.89 -21.50
CA PHE A 933 -1.65 -32.17 -21.75
C PHE A 933 -1.23 -32.28 -23.23
N ALA A 934 -1.34 -33.48 -23.81
CA ALA A 934 -1.05 -33.70 -25.22
C ALA A 934 -2.07 -32.99 -26.13
N ASP A 935 -3.36 -32.96 -25.77
CA ASP A 935 -4.39 -32.20 -26.50
C ASP A 935 -4.07 -30.70 -26.54
N GLU A 936 -3.66 -30.13 -25.38
CA GLU A 936 -3.24 -28.74 -25.31
C GLU A 936 -1.95 -28.49 -26.11
N ALA A 937 -1.00 -29.43 -26.10
CA ALA A 937 0.20 -29.34 -26.92
C ALA A 937 -0.12 -29.31 -28.42
N CYS A 938 -0.99 -30.21 -28.89
CA CYS A 938 -1.43 -30.26 -30.28
C CYS A 938 -2.13 -28.97 -30.69
N LYS A 939 -3.04 -28.47 -29.84
CA LYS A 939 -3.72 -27.18 -30.06
C LYS A 939 -2.72 -26.02 -30.18
N ASN A 940 -1.75 -25.91 -29.28
CA ASN A 940 -0.77 -24.82 -29.31
C ASN A 940 0.19 -24.91 -30.51
N ILE A 941 0.59 -26.11 -30.92
CA ILE A 941 1.38 -26.31 -32.15
C ILE A 941 0.57 -25.91 -33.38
N ASN A 942 -0.69 -26.35 -33.44
CA ASN A 942 -1.60 -25.98 -34.52
C ASN A 942 -1.82 -24.47 -34.59
N ASP A 943 -2.19 -23.84 -33.47
CA ASP A 943 -2.42 -22.41 -33.37
C ASP A 943 -1.16 -21.61 -33.75
N TYR A 944 0.02 -22.02 -33.29
CA TYR A 944 1.26 -21.33 -33.66
C TYR A 944 1.51 -21.37 -35.17
N VAL A 945 1.42 -22.54 -35.82
CA VAL A 945 1.73 -22.67 -37.26
C VAL A 945 0.63 -22.04 -38.12
N MET A 946 -0.64 -22.33 -37.85
CA MET A 946 -1.78 -21.85 -38.64
C MET A 946 -1.96 -20.33 -38.55
N LEU A 947 -1.84 -19.76 -37.35
CA LEU A 947 -1.99 -18.31 -37.15
C LEU A 947 -0.78 -17.55 -37.69
N SER A 948 0.43 -18.10 -37.54
CA SER A 948 1.64 -17.49 -38.13
C SER A 948 1.58 -17.51 -39.65
N GLY A 949 1.21 -18.65 -40.26
CA GLY A 949 1.04 -18.76 -41.71
C GLY A 949 -0.01 -17.80 -42.25
N SER A 950 -1.21 -17.79 -41.64
CA SER A 950 -2.30 -16.90 -42.09
C SER A 950 -1.97 -15.41 -41.95
N ARG A 951 -1.24 -15.01 -40.89
CA ARG A 951 -0.72 -13.64 -40.73
C ARG A 951 0.34 -13.33 -41.79
N LEU A 952 1.31 -14.21 -41.96
CA LEU A 952 2.46 -14.02 -42.82
C LEU A 952 2.04 -13.87 -44.28
N PHE A 953 1.18 -14.77 -44.76
CA PHE A 953 0.56 -14.72 -46.09
C PHE A 953 -0.65 -13.79 -46.15
N LYS A 954 -0.84 -12.86 -45.21
CA LYS A 954 -1.88 -11.80 -45.26
C LYS A 954 -3.26 -12.28 -45.75
N ALA A 955 -3.62 -13.53 -45.45
CA ALA A 955 -4.71 -14.27 -46.07
C ALA A 955 -6.01 -14.15 -45.28
N ALA A 956 -5.94 -13.54 -44.10
CA ALA A 956 -7.08 -13.34 -43.20
C ALA A 956 -7.02 -11.93 -42.59
N PHE A 957 -8.16 -11.23 -42.64
CA PHE A 957 -8.35 -9.97 -41.94
C PHE A 957 -8.71 -10.25 -40.47
N ASN A 958 -8.01 -9.60 -39.53
CA ASN A 958 -8.27 -9.80 -38.11
C ASN A 958 -9.45 -8.94 -37.64
N THR A 959 -10.63 -9.54 -37.47
CA THR A 959 -11.83 -8.88 -36.91
C THR A 959 -11.91 -8.96 -35.38
N ARG A 960 -10.94 -9.63 -34.72
CA ARG A 960 -10.93 -9.79 -33.25
C ARG A 960 -10.08 -8.71 -32.58
N GLU A 961 -10.46 -8.38 -31.34
CA GLU A 961 -9.68 -7.48 -30.46
C GLU A 961 -8.24 -7.96 -30.24
N VAL A 962 -8.00 -9.29 -30.18
CA VAL A 962 -6.66 -9.87 -30.03
C VAL A 962 -6.15 -10.42 -31.36
N SER A 963 -5.03 -9.87 -31.84
CA SER A 963 -4.46 -10.18 -33.15
C SER A 963 -3.89 -11.60 -33.28
N PHE A 964 -3.80 -12.08 -34.53
CA PHE A 964 -3.15 -13.37 -34.83
C PHE A 964 -1.70 -13.41 -34.36
N ALA A 965 -0.98 -12.28 -34.45
CA ALA A 965 0.37 -12.13 -33.91
C ALA A 965 0.42 -12.45 -32.42
N MET A 966 -0.45 -11.83 -31.63
CA MET A 966 -0.50 -12.01 -30.19
C MET A 966 -0.90 -13.43 -29.78
N ARG A 967 -1.88 -14.02 -30.48
CA ARG A 967 -2.34 -15.39 -30.23
C ARG A 967 -1.27 -16.42 -30.59
N SER A 968 -0.61 -16.24 -31.74
CA SER A 968 0.52 -17.07 -32.16
C SER A 968 1.67 -16.99 -31.15
N ASN A 969 2.02 -15.79 -30.69
CA ASN A 969 3.05 -15.59 -29.66
C ASN A 969 2.69 -16.25 -28.33
N ALA A 970 1.42 -16.22 -27.92
CA ALA A 970 0.96 -16.92 -26.72
C ALA A 970 1.12 -18.45 -26.85
N ALA A 971 0.78 -19.01 -28.02
CA ALA A 971 0.94 -20.43 -28.31
C ALA A 971 2.43 -20.85 -28.35
N LEU A 972 3.29 -20.04 -28.97
CA LEU A 972 4.73 -20.25 -28.97
C LEU A 972 5.33 -20.21 -27.56
N ALA A 973 4.89 -19.26 -26.73
CA ALA A 973 5.31 -19.14 -25.35
C ALA A 973 4.88 -20.36 -24.50
N TRP A 974 3.71 -20.93 -24.79
CA TRP A 974 3.27 -22.17 -24.19
C TRP A 974 4.22 -23.33 -24.53
N ILE A 975 4.57 -23.49 -25.81
CA ILE A 975 5.51 -24.53 -26.28
C ILE A 975 6.87 -24.37 -25.58
N LEU A 976 7.41 -23.15 -25.50
CA LEU A 976 8.67 -22.86 -24.83
C LEU A 976 8.65 -23.16 -23.33
N ASN A 977 7.53 -22.86 -22.66
CA ASN A 977 7.38 -23.14 -21.22
C ASN A 977 7.34 -24.66 -20.92
N TYR A 978 6.92 -25.48 -21.88
CA TYR A 978 6.81 -26.94 -21.72
C TYR A 978 7.78 -27.74 -22.59
N GLU A 979 8.77 -27.09 -23.21
CA GLU A 979 9.74 -27.70 -24.12
C GLU A 979 10.45 -28.91 -23.48
N LYS A 980 10.86 -28.77 -22.22
CA LYS A 980 11.51 -29.85 -21.47
C LYS A 980 10.57 -31.03 -21.23
N GLU A 981 9.32 -30.77 -20.84
CA GLU A 981 8.34 -31.81 -20.60
C GLU A 981 7.89 -32.51 -21.89
N LEU A 982 7.86 -31.81 -23.03
CA LEU A 982 7.59 -32.40 -24.33
C LEU A 982 8.77 -33.27 -24.83
N THR A 983 10.01 -32.94 -24.46
CA THR A 983 11.23 -33.65 -24.92
C THR A 983 11.76 -34.70 -23.94
N ASP A 984 11.39 -34.66 -22.66
CA ASP A 984 11.83 -35.64 -21.66
C ASP A 984 10.61 -36.30 -20.99
N PRO A 985 10.30 -37.58 -21.30
CA PRO A 985 9.21 -38.32 -20.68
C PRO A 985 9.25 -38.33 -19.15
N LEU A 986 10.46 -38.33 -18.56
CA LEU A 986 10.62 -38.28 -17.10
C LEU A 986 10.31 -36.89 -16.54
N ALA A 987 10.48 -35.83 -17.33
CA ALA A 987 10.10 -34.48 -16.94
C ALA A 987 8.58 -34.30 -16.98
N LEU A 988 7.90 -34.84 -18.00
CA LEU A 988 6.43 -34.87 -18.05
C LEU A 988 5.85 -35.71 -16.92
N GLU A 989 6.46 -36.87 -16.65
CA GLU A 989 6.11 -37.69 -15.48
C GLU A 989 6.23 -36.86 -14.19
N LYS A 990 7.31 -36.11 -13.98
CA LYS A 990 7.47 -35.26 -12.79
C LYS A 990 6.51 -34.08 -12.72
N LEU A 991 6.11 -33.51 -13.86
CA LEU A 991 5.09 -32.46 -13.92
C LEU A 991 3.74 -32.99 -13.45
N ILE A 992 3.38 -34.19 -13.88
CA ILE A 992 2.12 -34.86 -13.54
C ILE A 992 2.20 -35.57 -12.16
N PHE A 993 3.39 -35.93 -11.68
CA PHE A 993 3.64 -36.54 -10.37
C PHE A 993 4.66 -35.77 -9.55
N PRO A 994 4.31 -34.56 -9.06
CA PRO A 994 5.18 -33.79 -8.20
C PRO A 994 5.46 -34.51 -6.87
N ILE A 995 6.60 -34.17 -6.26
CA ILE A 995 7.06 -34.76 -4.99
C ILE A 995 5.97 -34.66 -3.91
N GLY A 996 5.65 -35.79 -3.27
CA GLY A 996 4.61 -35.87 -2.23
C GLY A 996 3.20 -36.26 -2.73
N THR A 997 3.06 -36.59 -4.01
CA THR A 997 1.85 -37.21 -4.59
C THR A 997 2.03 -38.71 -4.82
N GLU A 998 0.93 -39.45 -4.90
CA GLU A 998 0.95 -40.90 -5.05
C GLU A 998 1.54 -41.31 -6.42
N LYS A 999 2.78 -41.82 -6.42
CA LYS A 999 3.49 -42.26 -7.64
C LYS A 999 2.87 -43.53 -8.23
N ASP A 1000 3.08 -43.78 -9.52
CA ASP A 1000 2.78 -45.11 -10.08
C ASP A 1000 3.71 -46.15 -9.45
N LYS A 1001 3.18 -47.36 -9.22
CA LYS A 1001 3.95 -48.50 -8.70
C LYS A 1001 4.97 -48.99 -9.73
N ASN A 1002 4.77 -48.70 -11.02
CA ASN A 1002 5.72 -49.03 -12.10
C ASN A 1002 5.87 -47.87 -13.12
N PRO A 1003 6.81 -46.93 -12.88
CA PRO A 1003 6.99 -45.74 -13.73
C PRO A 1003 7.41 -46.07 -15.16
N VAL A 1004 8.16 -47.16 -15.37
CA VAL A 1004 8.60 -47.61 -16.70
C VAL A 1004 7.41 -48.00 -17.57
N ARG A 1005 6.45 -48.75 -16.99
CA ARG A 1005 5.23 -49.17 -17.68
C ARG A 1005 4.32 -47.98 -18.01
N PHE A 1006 4.20 -47.00 -17.11
CA PHE A 1006 3.39 -45.81 -17.36
C PHE A 1006 3.97 -44.97 -18.50
N ILE A 1007 5.29 -44.79 -18.54
CA ILE A 1007 5.95 -44.07 -19.62
C ILE A 1007 5.70 -44.75 -20.98
N SER A 1008 5.89 -46.07 -21.07
CA SER A 1008 5.75 -46.79 -22.35
C SER A 1008 4.31 -46.93 -22.84
N GLN A 1009 3.33 -47.09 -21.92
CA GLN A 1009 1.93 -47.35 -22.31
C GLN A 1009 1.08 -46.07 -22.44
N VAL A 1010 1.53 -44.94 -21.90
CA VAL A 1010 0.70 -43.72 -21.79
C VAL A 1010 1.42 -42.48 -22.32
N VAL A 1011 2.63 -42.21 -21.83
CA VAL A 1011 3.38 -41.00 -22.19
C VAL A 1011 3.92 -41.08 -23.62
N GLU A 1012 4.58 -42.18 -23.99
CA GLU A 1012 5.15 -42.40 -25.32
C GLU A 1012 4.07 -42.27 -26.43
N PRO A 1013 2.93 -42.99 -26.38
CA PRO A 1013 1.88 -42.85 -27.41
C PRO A 1013 1.31 -41.43 -27.51
N SER A 1014 1.15 -40.74 -26.37
CA SER A 1014 0.58 -39.39 -26.35
C SER A 1014 1.52 -38.36 -26.97
N LEU A 1015 2.84 -38.45 -26.71
CA LEU A 1015 3.85 -37.58 -27.32
C LEU A 1015 4.10 -37.91 -28.80
N LEU A 1016 3.97 -39.18 -29.20
CA LEU A 1016 4.02 -39.57 -30.61
C LEU A 1016 2.85 -38.95 -31.40
N ARG A 1017 1.64 -38.96 -30.83
CA ARG A 1017 0.49 -38.26 -31.42
C ARG A 1017 0.74 -36.76 -31.61
N VAL A 1018 1.39 -36.10 -30.64
CA VAL A 1018 1.80 -34.68 -30.77
C VAL A 1018 2.77 -34.49 -31.93
N CYS A 1019 3.73 -35.41 -32.11
CA CYS A 1019 4.67 -35.38 -33.23
C CYS A 1019 4.00 -35.57 -34.58
N GLU A 1020 3.06 -36.52 -34.68
CA GLU A 1020 2.31 -36.81 -35.91
C GLU A 1020 1.43 -35.63 -36.32
N GLN A 1021 0.67 -35.07 -35.37
CA GLN A 1021 -0.17 -33.90 -35.64
C GLN A 1021 0.66 -32.65 -35.98
N GLY A 1022 1.77 -32.41 -35.28
CA GLY A 1022 2.67 -31.30 -35.59
C GLY A 1022 3.27 -31.40 -37.00
N ALA A 1023 3.67 -32.61 -37.43
CA ALA A 1023 4.17 -32.85 -38.78
C ALA A 1023 3.09 -32.64 -39.85
N ALA A 1024 1.86 -33.13 -39.60
CA ALA A 1024 0.73 -32.94 -40.50
C ALA A 1024 0.40 -31.46 -40.70
N VAL A 1025 0.34 -30.66 -39.63
CA VAL A 1025 0.07 -29.21 -39.72
C VAL A 1025 1.14 -28.48 -40.53
N CYS A 1026 2.42 -28.87 -40.40
CA CYS A 1026 3.48 -28.28 -41.22
C CYS A 1026 3.32 -28.61 -42.70
N SER A 1027 2.93 -29.86 -43.04
CA SER A 1027 2.74 -30.26 -44.44
C SER A 1027 1.59 -29.55 -45.15
N HIS A 1028 0.56 -29.11 -44.43
CA HIS A 1028 -0.58 -28.37 -45.01
C HIS A 1028 -0.18 -27.04 -45.65
N TRP A 1029 0.93 -26.43 -45.25
CA TRP A 1029 1.39 -25.14 -45.78
C TRP A 1029 2.38 -25.25 -46.94
N GLN A 1030 2.89 -26.45 -47.24
CA GLN A 1030 3.86 -26.64 -48.32
C GLN A 1030 3.30 -26.23 -49.70
N PRO A 1031 2.06 -26.60 -50.09
CA PRO A 1031 1.49 -26.17 -51.38
C PRO A 1031 1.43 -24.64 -51.52
N MET A 1032 1.13 -23.94 -50.42
CA MET A 1032 1.09 -22.49 -50.39
C MET A 1032 2.49 -21.87 -50.55
N ILE A 1033 3.51 -22.42 -49.88
CA ILE A 1033 4.91 -21.96 -50.02
C ILE A 1033 5.38 -22.12 -51.46
N ASP A 1034 5.12 -23.29 -52.06
CA ASP A 1034 5.56 -23.61 -53.41
C ASP A 1034 4.89 -22.70 -54.45
N ALA A 1035 3.58 -22.42 -54.30
CA ALA A 1035 2.85 -21.51 -55.16
C ALA A 1035 3.37 -20.06 -55.09
N ILE A 1036 3.60 -19.54 -53.88
CA ILE A 1036 4.14 -18.19 -53.69
C ILE A 1036 5.58 -18.07 -54.20
N LEU A 1037 6.40 -19.10 -54.00
CA LEU A 1037 7.77 -19.13 -54.53
C LEU A 1037 7.77 -19.16 -56.06
N ALA A 1038 6.84 -19.87 -56.68
CA ALA A 1038 6.66 -19.91 -58.13
C ALA A 1038 6.25 -18.53 -58.68
N ILE A 1039 5.31 -17.83 -58.03
CA ILE A 1039 4.91 -16.46 -58.39
C ILE A 1039 6.10 -15.50 -58.26
N HIS A 1040 6.80 -15.53 -57.12
CA HIS A 1040 7.96 -14.67 -56.89
C HIS A 1040 9.06 -14.91 -57.93
N THR A 1041 9.33 -16.17 -58.28
CA THR A 1041 10.38 -16.52 -59.25
C THR A 1041 9.99 -16.15 -60.68
N ARG A 1042 8.72 -16.38 -61.06
CA ARG A 1042 8.16 -16.04 -62.38
C ARG A 1042 8.32 -14.56 -62.69
N HIS A 1043 7.95 -13.70 -61.73
CA HIS A 1043 7.89 -12.25 -61.92
C HIS A 1043 9.19 -11.52 -61.52
N LYS A 1044 10.19 -12.22 -60.97
CA LYS A 1044 11.47 -11.62 -60.54
C LYS A 1044 12.27 -11.00 -61.69
N GLY A 1045 12.24 -11.63 -62.87
CA GLY A 1045 12.92 -11.13 -64.07
C GLY A 1045 12.34 -9.80 -64.54
N GLU A 1046 11.01 -9.74 -64.68
CA GLU A 1046 10.26 -8.55 -65.11
C GLU A 1046 10.35 -7.41 -64.08
N TYR A 1047 10.33 -7.73 -62.78
CA TYR A 1047 10.55 -6.75 -61.72
C TYR A 1047 11.93 -6.09 -61.79
N ASN A 1048 12.99 -6.87 -62.02
CA ASN A 1048 14.37 -6.36 -62.07
C ASN A 1048 14.68 -5.54 -63.34
N SER A 1049 13.87 -5.66 -64.40
CA SER A 1049 14.07 -4.95 -65.67
C SER A 1049 13.23 -3.67 -65.81
N LEU A 1050 12.41 -3.33 -64.80
CA LEU A 1050 11.57 -2.13 -64.81
C LEU A 1050 12.34 -0.90 -64.31
N ASP A 1051 12.27 0.18 -65.07
CA ASP A 1051 12.82 1.48 -64.68
C ASP A 1051 11.89 2.18 -63.67
N ASP A 1052 12.45 2.92 -62.70
CA ASP A 1052 11.67 3.51 -61.59
C ASP A 1052 10.75 4.66 -62.05
N GLU A 1053 10.95 5.21 -63.25
CA GLU A 1053 10.21 6.37 -63.77
C GLU A 1053 8.86 6.03 -64.44
N ASN A 1054 8.57 4.76 -64.77
CA ASN A 1054 7.36 4.38 -65.51
C ASN A 1054 6.25 3.77 -64.62
N ALA A 1055 5.47 4.65 -63.98
CA ALA A 1055 4.47 4.27 -62.97
C ALA A 1055 3.32 3.38 -63.49
N ALA A 1056 2.98 3.45 -64.78
CA ALA A 1056 1.88 2.67 -65.37
C ALA A 1056 2.22 1.18 -65.46
N ASP A 1057 3.41 0.85 -65.97
CA ASP A 1057 3.89 -0.53 -66.13
C ASP A 1057 4.09 -1.22 -64.78
N ARG A 1058 4.60 -0.48 -63.79
CA ARG A 1058 4.76 -0.98 -62.40
C ARG A 1058 3.42 -1.27 -61.73
N THR A 1059 2.39 -0.49 -62.05
CA THR A 1059 1.02 -0.70 -61.52
C THR A 1059 0.38 -1.92 -62.16
N SER A 1060 0.52 -2.09 -63.49
CA SER A 1060 0.00 -3.25 -64.21
C SER A 1060 0.67 -4.56 -63.76
N LEU A 1061 2.00 -4.57 -63.61
CA LEU A 1061 2.72 -5.75 -63.10
C LEU A 1061 2.32 -6.07 -61.64
N ARG A 1062 2.18 -5.05 -60.79
CA ARG A 1062 1.67 -5.23 -59.41
C ARG A 1062 0.31 -5.92 -59.41
N ASP A 1063 -0.63 -5.47 -60.23
CA ASP A 1063 -1.99 -6.02 -60.27
C ASP A 1063 -2.02 -7.46 -60.80
N SER A 1064 -1.17 -7.77 -61.78
CA SER A 1064 -1.00 -9.15 -62.26
C SER A 1064 -0.43 -10.08 -61.18
N ILE A 1065 0.61 -9.65 -60.46
CA ILE A 1065 1.21 -10.43 -59.36
C ILE A 1065 0.20 -10.59 -58.22
N LEU A 1066 -0.59 -9.55 -57.93
CA LEU A 1066 -1.60 -9.59 -56.88
C LEU A 1066 -2.74 -10.54 -57.25
N ALA A 1067 -3.18 -10.59 -58.51
CA ALA A 1067 -4.17 -11.55 -58.98
C ALA A 1067 -3.67 -13.01 -58.85
N ASP A 1068 -2.47 -13.31 -59.35
CA ASP A 1068 -1.81 -14.62 -59.19
C ASP A 1068 -1.73 -15.02 -57.71
N TYR A 1069 -1.43 -14.06 -56.84
CA TYR A 1069 -1.38 -14.26 -55.40
C TYR A 1069 -2.75 -14.57 -54.80
N GLN A 1070 -3.80 -13.83 -55.19
CA GLN A 1070 -5.16 -14.04 -54.70
C GLN A 1070 -5.67 -15.44 -55.07
N ASP A 1071 -5.38 -15.90 -56.29
CA ASP A 1071 -5.72 -17.24 -56.75
C ASP A 1071 -4.96 -18.32 -55.95
N ALA A 1072 -3.65 -18.14 -55.73
CA ALA A 1072 -2.85 -19.06 -54.92
C ALA A 1072 -3.37 -19.17 -53.48
N VAL A 1073 -3.80 -18.07 -52.86
CA VAL A 1073 -4.43 -18.08 -51.54
C VAL A 1073 -5.77 -18.82 -51.58
N ALA A 1074 -6.61 -18.59 -52.59
CA ALA A 1074 -7.92 -19.23 -52.69
C ALA A 1074 -7.83 -20.75 -52.87
N GLU A 1075 -6.82 -21.23 -53.60
CA GLU A 1075 -6.61 -22.63 -53.94
C GLU A 1075 -5.83 -23.40 -52.86
N HIS A 1076 -4.76 -22.81 -52.30
CA HIS A 1076 -3.78 -23.53 -51.48
C HIS A 1076 -3.76 -23.14 -50.00
N HIS A 1077 -4.54 -22.15 -49.56
CA HIS A 1077 -4.63 -21.83 -48.13
C HIS A 1077 -5.33 -22.97 -47.37
N PRO A 1078 -4.74 -23.46 -46.26
CA PRO A 1078 -5.36 -24.50 -45.44
C PRO A 1078 -6.53 -23.90 -44.65
N LYS A 1079 -7.72 -23.89 -45.28
CA LYS A 1079 -8.97 -23.40 -44.69
C LYS A 1079 -9.24 -24.07 -43.35
N THR A 1080 -9.60 -23.29 -42.34
CA THR A 1080 -10.10 -23.78 -41.04
C THR A 1080 -11.41 -23.06 -40.74
N ASP A 1081 -12.47 -23.76 -40.32
CA ASP A 1081 -13.79 -23.31 -39.82
C ASP A 1081 -14.53 -22.09 -40.47
N ASP A 1082 -15.88 -22.06 -40.39
CA ASP A 1082 -16.79 -21.03 -40.94
C ASP A 1082 -16.53 -19.57 -40.47
N VAL A 1083 -15.58 -19.36 -39.56
CA VAL A 1083 -15.21 -18.05 -38.98
C VAL A 1083 -14.08 -17.36 -39.75
N TRP A 1084 -13.48 -18.04 -40.73
CA TRP A 1084 -12.34 -17.54 -41.52
C TRP A 1084 -12.77 -17.20 -42.94
N LEU A 1085 -13.17 -15.95 -43.17
CA LEU A 1085 -13.33 -15.43 -44.53
C LEU A 1085 -11.94 -15.02 -45.04
N ILE A 1086 -11.42 -15.77 -46.02
CA ILE A 1086 -10.22 -15.40 -46.76
C ILE A 1086 -10.51 -14.05 -47.43
N HIS A 1087 -9.78 -13.00 -47.04
CA HIS A 1087 -9.96 -11.64 -47.55
C HIS A 1087 -8.61 -11.00 -47.88
N THR A 1088 -8.14 -11.28 -49.09
CA THR A 1088 -6.90 -10.75 -49.66
C THR A 1088 -7.06 -9.29 -50.15
N ASP A 1089 -8.28 -8.84 -50.42
CA ASP A 1089 -8.61 -7.49 -50.94
C ASP A 1089 -8.18 -6.32 -50.03
N SER A 1090 -7.92 -6.63 -48.75
CA SER A 1090 -7.46 -5.66 -47.74
C SER A 1090 -5.97 -5.34 -47.87
N TRP A 1091 -5.18 -6.18 -48.54
CA TRP A 1091 -3.75 -5.96 -48.74
C TRP A 1091 -3.48 -5.26 -50.06
N ARG A 1092 -3.05 -3.99 -50.00
CA ARG A 1092 -2.75 -3.15 -51.19
C ARG A 1092 -1.29 -2.67 -51.19
N PRO A 1093 -0.30 -3.57 -51.38
CA PRO A 1093 1.11 -3.20 -51.39
C PRO A 1093 1.48 -2.43 -52.67
N ASN A 1094 2.53 -1.60 -52.63
CA ASN A 1094 3.21 -1.19 -53.85
C ASN A 1094 4.08 -2.37 -54.39
N LEU A 1095 4.54 -2.29 -55.64
CA LEU A 1095 5.29 -3.36 -56.31
C LEU A 1095 6.54 -3.81 -55.51
N ASN A 1096 7.32 -2.86 -54.97
CA ASN A 1096 8.54 -3.18 -54.20
C ASN A 1096 8.20 -3.92 -52.91
N THR A 1097 7.18 -3.46 -52.18
CA THR A 1097 6.71 -4.11 -50.96
C THR A 1097 6.10 -5.48 -51.27
N LEU A 1098 5.40 -5.64 -52.39
CA LEU A 1098 4.82 -6.91 -52.84
C LEU A 1098 5.93 -7.94 -53.10
N MET A 1099 6.91 -7.60 -53.94
CA MET A 1099 8.02 -8.51 -54.28
C MET A 1099 8.87 -8.88 -53.07
N THR A 1100 9.23 -7.90 -52.24
CA THR A 1100 9.96 -8.16 -50.98
C THR A 1100 9.15 -9.04 -50.05
N SER A 1101 7.85 -8.76 -49.89
CA SER A 1101 6.96 -9.57 -49.04
C SER A 1101 6.85 -11.02 -49.51
N LEU A 1102 6.75 -11.29 -50.81
CA LEU A 1102 6.62 -12.66 -51.34
C LEU A 1102 7.88 -13.50 -51.06
N GLY A 1103 9.08 -12.91 -51.21
CA GLY A 1103 10.35 -13.55 -50.83
C GLY A 1103 10.48 -13.78 -49.32
N ASP A 1104 10.08 -12.80 -48.51
CA ASP A 1104 10.14 -12.90 -47.05
C ASP A 1104 9.11 -13.89 -46.48
N MET A 1105 7.92 -13.98 -47.09
CA MET A 1105 6.85 -14.91 -46.71
C MET A 1105 7.31 -16.36 -46.80
N THR A 1106 7.89 -16.75 -47.93
CA THR A 1106 8.36 -18.13 -48.16
C THR A 1106 9.52 -18.49 -47.23
N THR A 1107 10.51 -17.61 -47.13
CA THR A 1107 11.68 -17.79 -46.24
C THR A 1107 11.28 -17.87 -44.77
N THR A 1108 10.36 -17.01 -44.34
CA THR A 1108 9.91 -16.96 -42.95
C THR A 1108 9.05 -18.18 -42.60
N MET A 1109 8.14 -18.60 -43.48
CA MET A 1109 7.30 -19.77 -43.25
C MET A 1109 8.09 -21.07 -43.26
N GLN A 1110 9.03 -21.23 -44.21
CA GLN A 1110 9.94 -22.37 -44.24
C GLN A 1110 10.76 -22.43 -42.94
N GLY A 1111 11.23 -21.29 -42.45
CA GLY A 1111 11.92 -21.21 -41.16
C GLY A 1111 11.06 -21.64 -39.96
N ILE A 1112 9.75 -21.39 -39.97
CA ILE A 1112 8.81 -21.86 -38.93
C ILE A 1112 8.64 -23.38 -39.02
N ILE A 1113 8.45 -23.92 -40.23
CA ILE A 1113 8.31 -25.36 -40.48
C ILE A 1113 9.57 -26.12 -40.03
N ASP A 1114 10.76 -25.66 -40.44
CA ASP A 1114 12.03 -26.30 -40.10
C ASP A 1114 12.28 -26.32 -38.58
N GLU A 1115 11.89 -25.26 -37.87
CA GLU A 1115 12.04 -25.17 -36.42
C GLU A 1115 11.10 -26.14 -35.70
N ILE A 1116 9.84 -26.25 -36.13
CA ILE A 1116 8.89 -27.24 -35.58
C ILE A 1116 9.35 -28.66 -35.93
N ALA A 1117 9.88 -28.90 -37.13
CA ALA A 1117 10.45 -30.19 -37.52
C ALA A 1117 11.64 -30.57 -36.61
N LYS A 1118 12.57 -29.64 -36.35
CA LYS A 1118 13.68 -29.83 -35.39
C LYS A 1118 13.18 -30.11 -33.98
N PHE A 1119 12.13 -29.40 -33.55
CA PHE A 1119 11.49 -29.64 -32.25
C PHE A 1119 10.89 -31.05 -32.17
N ILE A 1120 10.13 -31.48 -33.19
CA ILE A 1120 9.57 -32.84 -33.29
C ILE A 1120 10.67 -33.90 -33.26
N GLU A 1121 11.78 -33.68 -33.97
CA GLU A 1121 12.93 -34.58 -33.95
C GLU A 1121 13.57 -34.67 -32.55
N SER A 1122 13.65 -33.54 -31.84
CA SER A 1122 14.11 -33.49 -30.44
C SER A 1122 13.21 -34.29 -29.52
N VAL A 1123 11.88 -34.21 -29.69
CA VAL A 1123 10.91 -35.03 -28.95
C VAL A 1123 11.15 -36.52 -29.21
N LYS A 1124 11.26 -36.95 -30.49
CA LYS A 1124 11.53 -38.34 -30.86
C LYS A 1124 12.87 -38.86 -30.29
N LYS A 1125 13.94 -38.07 -30.35
CA LYS A 1125 15.25 -38.38 -29.72
C LYS A 1125 15.13 -38.46 -28.20
N GLY A 1126 14.30 -37.62 -27.60
CA GLY A 1126 13.97 -37.61 -26.19
C GLY A 1126 13.31 -38.90 -25.70
N LEU A 1127 12.31 -39.40 -26.45
CA LEU A 1127 11.62 -40.66 -26.17
C LEU A 1127 12.60 -41.84 -26.08
N THR A 1128 13.51 -41.96 -27.05
CA THR A 1128 14.51 -43.06 -27.08
C THR A 1128 15.52 -43.00 -25.93
N LYS A 1129 15.97 -41.80 -25.54
CA LYS A 1129 16.86 -41.59 -24.37
C LYS A 1129 16.13 -41.82 -23.05
N GLY A 1130 14.89 -41.37 -22.94
CA GLY A 1130 14.03 -41.56 -21.76
C GLY A 1130 13.80 -43.03 -21.44
N LYS A 1131 13.55 -43.84 -22.48
CA LYS A 1131 13.41 -45.30 -22.38
C LYS A 1131 14.68 -46.00 -21.85
N LYS A 1132 15.86 -45.61 -22.33
CA LYS A 1132 17.15 -46.14 -21.81
C LYS A 1132 17.37 -45.78 -20.35
N LYS A 1133 17.09 -44.52 -19.96
CA LYS A 1133 17.23 -44.05 -18.56
C LYS A 1133 16.22 -44.71 -17.62
N SER A 1134 14.98 -44.91 -18.04
CA SER A 1134 13.95 -45.57 -17.22
C SER A 1134 14.27 -47.05 -17.01
N MET A 1135 14.77 -47.75 -18.04
CA MET A 1135 15.27 -49.13 -17.92
C MET A 1135 16.51 -49.23 -17.02
N GLN A 1136 17.47 -48.29 -17.13
CA GLN A 1136 18.64 -48.23 -16.23
C GLN A 1136 18.22 -48.00 -14.77
N ASN A 1137 17.28 -47.09 -14.52
CA ASN A 1137 16.76 -46.84 -13.17
C ASN A 1137 15.98 -48.04 -12.61
N ALA A 1138 15.22 -48.76 -13.42
CA ALA A 1138 14.52 -49.98 -13.00
C ALA A 1138 15.51 -51.12 -12.71
N ASN A 1139 16.57 -51.26 -13.50
CA ASN A 1139 17.64 -52.22 -13.23
C ASN A 1139 18.43 -51.87 -11.95
N LEU A 1140 18.70 -50.59 -11.71
CA LEU A 1140 19.34 -50.12 -10.47
C LEU A 1140 18.46 -50.35 -9.23
N LEU A 1141 17.14 -50.13 -9.35
CA LEU A 1141 16.17 -50.37 -8.29
C LEU A 1141 16.02 -51.87 -8.01
N ASN A 1142 16.02 -52.72 -9.04
CA ASN A 1142 16.02 -54.18 -8.92
C ASN A 1142 17.33 -54.70 -8.28
N GLN A 1143 18.47 -54.07 -8.58
CA GLN A 1143 19.76 -54.35 -7.93
C GLN A 1143 19.80 -53.88 -6.46
N LEU A 1144 19.12 -52.79 -6.11
CA LEU A 1144 18.97 -52.33 -4.72
C LEU A 1144 17.98 -53.20 -3.92
N THR A 1145 16.99 -53.82 -4.55
CA THR A 1145 16.10 -54.81 -3.91
C THR A 1145 16.72 -56.19 -3.72
N LEU A 1146 17.90 -56.44 -4.31
CA LEU A 1146 18.71 -57.65 -4.10
C LEU A 1146 19.65 -57.56 -2.87
N ILE A 1147 19.63 -56.44 -2.14
CA ILE A 1147 20.25 -56.37 -0.81
C ILE A 1147 19.46 -57.30 0.13
N PRO A 1148 20.10 -58.27 0.81
CA PRO A 1148 19.40 -59.22 1.66
C PRO A 1148 18.51 -58.51 2.69
N GLN A 1149 17.26 -58.96 2.83
CA GLN A 1149 16.27 -58.36 3.75
C GLN A 1149 16.77 -58.25 5.21
N ASN A 1150 17.81 -59.00 5.58
CA ASN A 1150 18.45 -58.93 6.89
C ASN A 1150 19.30 -57.66 7.09
N GLU A 1151 19.95 -57.12 6.05
CA GLU A 1151 20.70 -55.85 6.18
C GLU A 1151 19.76 -54.63 6.19
N ILE A 1152 18.64 -54.70 5.46
CA ILE A 1152 17.59 -53.66 5.48
C ILE A 1152 16.83 -53.67 6.81
N LYS A 1153 16.64 -54.83 7.46
CA LYS A 1153 16.09 -54.93 8.82
C LYS A 1153 17.02 -54.32 9.86
N VAL A 1154 18.33 -54.53 9.77
CA VAL A 1154 19.30 -53.94 10.71
C VAL A 1154 19.43 -52.41 10.51
N ILE A 1155 19.29 -51.92 9.28
CA ILE A 1155 19.28 -50.47 8.99
C ILE A 1155 17.96 -49.82 9.44
N LYS A 1156 16.81 -50.46 9.23
CA LYS A 1156 15.52 -49.98 9.73
C LYS A 1156 15.38 -50.07 11.25
N GLN A 1157 15.90 -51.12 11.90
CA GLN A 1157 15.95 -51.18 13.36
C GLN A 1157 16.84 -50.08 13.93
N ARG A 1158 17.98 -49.75 13.29
CA ARG A 1158 18.85 -48.65 13.76
C ARG A 1158 18.28 -47.25 13.45
N GLU A 1159 17.50 -47.08 12.38
CA GLU A 1159 16.76 -45.84 12.11
C GLU A 1159 15.56 -45.68 13.04
N ASP A 1160 14.81 -46.75 13.31
CA ASP A 1160 13.67 -46.77 14.23
C ASP A 1160 14.13 -46.62 15.70
N GLU A 1161 15.28 -47.19 16.10
CA GLU A 1161 15.93 -46.91 17.40
C GLU A 1161 16.41 -45.45 17.49
N SER A 1162 16.86 -44.83 16.38
CA SER A 1162 17.22 -43.40 16.36
C SER A 1162 16.00 -42.45 16.34
N GLN A 1163 14.86 -42.91 15.83
CA GLN A 1163 13.61 -42.16 15.79
C GLN A 1163 12.77 -42.35 17.05
N GLU A 1164 12.85 -43.49 17.74
CA GLU A 1164 12.28 -43.67 19.08
C GLU A 1164 13.00 -42.82 20.13
N VAL A 1165 14.32 -42.61 20.00
CA VAL A 1165 15.07 -41.67 20.85
C VAL A 1165 14.68 -40.21 20.57
N ASN A 1166 14.27 -39.86 19.34
CA ASN A 1166 13.75 -38.53 19.00
C ASN A 1166 12.23 -38.37 19.25
N GLY A 1167 11.49 -39.47 19.41
CA GLY A 1167 10.04 -39.50 19.53
C GLY A 1167 9.49 -39.37 20.96
N ARG A 1168 10.35 -39.41 21.98
CA ARG A 1168 9.99 -39.21 23.40
C ARG A 1168 10.28 -37.82 23.97
N TRP A 1169 10.51 -36.81 23.13
CA TRP A 1169 10.83 -35.43 23.57
C TRP A 1169 9.71 -34.41 23.29
N PHE A 1170 8.45 -34.79 23.49
CA PHE A 1170 7.35 -33.84 23.61
C PHE A 1170 6.37 -34.31 24.69
N ASP A 1171 6.88 -34.37 25.91
CA ASP A 1171 6.15 -33.99 27.12
C ASP A 1171 7.20 -33.93 28.23
N LEU A 1172 7.47 -32.71 28.72
CA LEU A 1172 7.86 -32.33 30.09
C LEU A 1172 8.75 -31.08 30.08
N ASP A 1173 8.28 -30.08 30.83
CA ASP A 1173 8.96 -28.86 31.26
C ASP A 1173 10.13 -29.20 32.18
N ASN A 1174 11.35 -28.77 31.85
CA ASN A 1174 12.41 -28.26 32.76
C ASN A 1174 13.74 -28.13 32.00
N GLU A 1175 14.26 -26.90 31.94
CA GLU A 1175 15.62 -26.55 31.51
C GLU A 1175 16.53 -26.72 32.72
N ASP A 1176 17.55 -27.60 32.65
CA ASP A 1176 18.80 -27.44 33.44
C ASP A 1176 19.95 -28.44 33.15
N ASP A 1177 19.89 -29.36 32.16
CA ASP A 1177 20.98 -30.35 32.00
C ASP A 1177 21.38 -30.67 30.54
N CYS A 1178 21.52 -29.63 29.71
CA CYS A 1178 21.84 -29.78 28.26
C CYS A 1178 23.33 -29.60 27.89
N GLY A 1179 24.25 -29.43 28.85
CA GLY A 1179 25.64 -29.05 28.57
C GLY A 1179 26.57 -30.17 28.10
N GLU A 1180 26.54 -31.34 28.74
CA GLU A 1180 27.65 -32.32 28.58
C GLU A 1180 27.35 -33.52 27.68
N ARG A 1181 26.09 -33.76 27.28
CA ARG A 1181 25.73 -34.90 26.38
C ARG A 1181 25.75 -34.59 24.89
N ILE A 1182 25.90 -33.32 24.50
CA ILE A 1182 25.90 -32.91 23.09
C ILE A 1182 27.28 -33.16 22.42
N ILE A 1183 28.37 -33.18 23.21
CA ILE A 1183 29.73 -33.32 22.68
C ILE A 1183 30.01 -34.78 22.27
N SER A 1184 29.58 -35.78 23.04
CA SER A 1184 29.87 -37.21 22.76
C SER A 1184 29.07 -37.82 21.60
N VAL A 1185 27.91 -37.25 21.24
CA VAL A 1185 27.11 -37.70 20.09
C VAL A 1185 27.62 -37.09 18.78
N SER A 1186 28.21 -35.89 18.83
CA SER A 1186 28.75 -35.23 17.63
C SER A 1186 30.02 -35.91 17.11
N GLU A 1187 30.89 -36.42 17.99
CA GLU A 1187 32.12 -37.11 17.60
C GLU A 1187 31.83 -38.48 16.94
N ASN A 1188 30.85 -39.22 17.46
CA ASN A 1188 30.44 -40.52 16.90
C ASN A 1188 29.78 -40.41 15.52
N VAL A 1189 29.03 -39.33 15.25
CA VAL A 1189 28.40 -39.09 13.93
C VAL A 1189 29.44 -38.67 12.87
N VAL A 1190 30.51 -37.99 13.28
CA VAL A 1190 31.63 -37.61 12.39
C VAL A 1190 32.49 -38.82 12.03
N GLU A 1191 32.72 -39.76 12.96
CA GLU A 1191 33.42 -41.02 12.67
C GLU A 1191 32.62 -41.95 11.74
N ILE A 1192 31.30 -42.05 11.93
CA ILE A 1192 30.42 -42.87 11.06
C ILE A 1192 30.39 -42.29 9.64
N LYS A 1193 30.36 -40.96 9.46
CA LYS A 1193 30.43 -40.32 8.14
C LYS A 1193 31.80 -40.48 7.48
N LYS A 1194 32.91 -40.47 8.24
CA LYS A 1194 34.26 -40.78 7.71
C LYS A 1194 34.40 -42.25 7.29
N HIS A 1195 33.78 -43.18 8.03
CA HIS A 1195 33.79 -44.61 7.69
C HIS A 1195 32.92 -44.93 6.46
N GLN A 1196 31.78 -44.25 6.30
CA GLN A 1196 30.94 -44.34 5.10
C GLN A 1196 31.58 -43.70 3.87
N GLN A 1197 32.25 -42.55 4.00
CA GLN A 1197 33.00 -41.94 2.88
C GLN A 1197 34.21 -42.79 2.44
N LYS A 1198 34.90 -43.47 3.37
CA LYS A 1198 35.97 -44.43 3.04
C LYS A 1198 35.44 -45.67 2.29
N LYS A 1199 34.26 -46.20 2.65
CA LYS A 1199 33.62 -47.33 1.94
C LYS A 1199 33.12 -46.95 0.54
N VAL A 1200 32.57 -45.75 0.36
CA VAL A 1200 32.11 -45.25 -0.95
C VAL A 1200 33.29 -44.95 -1.87
N LYS A 1201 34.42 -44.42 -1.36
CA LYS A 1201 35.66 -44.25 -2.14
C LYS A 1201 36.31 -45.59 -2.54
N LYS A 1202 36.26 -46.62 -1.70
CA LYS A 1202 36.80 -47.97 -2.03
C LYS A 1202 35.98 -48.67 -3.12
N ASN A 1203 34.66 -48.47 -3.16
CA ASN A 1203 33.77 -49.04 -4.18
C ASN A 1203 33.73 -48.24 -5.49
N THR A 1204 33.99 -46.93 -5.46
CA THR A 1204 34.10 -46.12 -6.69
C THR A 1204 35.48 -46.25 -7.37
N GLY A 1205 36.55 -46.51 -6.61
CA GLY A 1205 37.88 -46.79 -7.16
C GLY A 1205 37.97 -48.12 -7.95
N SER A 1206 37.17 -49.12 -7.58
CA SER A 1206 37.08 -50.41 -8.28
C SER A 1206 36.32 -50.33 -9.62
N LEU A 1207 35.35 -49.41 -9.73
CA LEU A 1207 34.57 -49.23 -10.96
C LEU A 1207 35.33 -48.43 -12.04
N LEU A 1208 36.24 -47.54 -11.64
CA LEU A 1208 37.07 -46.75 -12.56
C LEU A 1208 38.25 -47.55 -13.14
N SER A 1209 38.74 -48.60 -12.47
CA SER A 1209 39.77 -49.50 -13.04
C SER A 1209 39.19 -50.54 -14.02
N TYR A 1210 37.87 -50.79 -13.97
CA TYR A 1210 37.16 -51.67 -14.91
C TYR A 1210 36.66 -50.93 -16.16
N LEU A 1211 36.61 -49.59 -16.15
CA LEU A 1211 36.21 -48.75 -17.29
C LEU A 1211 37.42 -48.16 -18.06
N ALA A 1212 38.65 -48.43 -17.62
CA ALA A 1212 39.90 -47.99 -18.25
C ALA A 1212 40.76 -49.13 -18.86
N LYS A 1213 40.23 -50.36 -18.91
CA LYS A 1213 40.65 -51.45 -19.79
C LYS A 1213 39.52 -51.73 -20.75
#